data_AF-A0A5E4TAT2-F1
#
_entry.id   AF-A0A5E4TAT2-F1
#
_cell.length_a   1.000
_cell.length_b   1.000
_cell.length_c   1.000
_cell.angle_alpha   90.00
_cell.angle_beta   90.00
_cell.angle_gamma   90.00
#
_symmetry.space_group_name_H-M   'P 1'
#
loop_
_entity.id
_entity.type
_entity.pdbx_description
1 polymer ?
#
loop_
_entity_poly.entity_id
_entity_poly.type
_entity_poly.pdbx_seq_one_letter_code
_entity_poly.pdbx_strand_id
1 'polypeptide(L)'
;MAELDAFPGGFSMGALTAPRSGDTVVDGALDPDKLGARGASFIVPAYVGMKDGDHILLRFDSGGPHEATADADVSTNTMGKPTTLRISKALVAAALGTTVTVDYTVEPEDESGPVDSAPLRLFIGVKAVPVDKLAAPSVDEAMGDYLAPESAALGVHVRVPRYDSMAPGDVVSLSVGRPGEANHHTDTIEVHTAEALTFAVPPEALTPFVNLWMPVSYSVVRGAQKFSSDVFQVQVGDVSGEGLLETPAVAQAVQGVLNVDLTSGGATALIGPYTGIRSGDQVRVVWAGGPPSGFAALAQAPAGDLSVPFDVSIPAAQITPYLDKTVTLYYEKQMPDGTWLRSKLLKLLVKRGPVTCESPSVPASSGGRLDVRDVDPVAGVEVIMPPYQGMQEGDVIRMTWDNEDNTGDYTSEPYGLKPTDVGQPVSFHVPFALVMRDTEQAVTIAYEVVREGTTIVQSKSQTLLVRQVRSPSAMIDEAVGDTINPEDCAGGAHVHIPISAKLRGGDKVVVTLQGQGGGGEYNSTATVSPEQVGSEFEIVVPEAALVANVDRTVALRYTIERQNGAPPEDGPAAVYDVVSAPLSGLLRVMGARANSGQYRASSVPEHLSAWHRDTQASVQAEWRYEDESTWRKGASFRDTRPWVPLKVRALDDSVTLSPVNIASDGLGRIVPGYASIIATCRDGGVVGWGQPQYGGDLPPRIRSYDDVVEVGATSYALALRRANGRIDMWGLEAGGGKLPSGLSVIDAVRLTGSASSFAVLRADGSVRAWGNPTAGGSLPAAIASLTDLRALASTEGAFAGLRADGSMVAWGAQANGGGFPVAYNVYKDFVEVRGNSSAFVALRANKSLVTWGNGADGGTLPAILAVRTDIAFLSGASARAFSAITTGKQVVAWGSITHGATVPTAIASLKNIEEVVTTWGAMCARCSTGQVVAWGNTGEGGTVPADVAALRDIVHVCGTSGAFAALRRDGTVVVWGNQQVGGDISAVKSQLVDICALYANTEAFVAIKAGGGVVTWGVPVSGGDSASVRDRLDAGLHYKASAEVRGRLWALTPV
;
A
#
# COMPACT_ATOMS: atom_id res chain seq x y z
N MET A 1 14.62 -41.91 3.44
CA MET A 1 14.61 -43.33 3.87
C MET A 1 13.32 -43.56 4.64
N ALA A 2 12.56 -44.64 4.52
CA ALA A 2 12.35 -45.69 3.50
C ALA A 2 11.05 -46.38 4.01
N GLU A 3 10.12 -46.92 3.23
CA GLU A 3 10.09 -47.51 1.90
C GLU A 3 8.72 -47.23 1.26
N LEU A 4 8.63 -47.12 -0.08
CA LEU A 4 7.49 -47.58 -0.91
C LEU A 4 7.71 -47.20 -2.40
N ASP A 5 8.75 -47.78 -3.00
CA ASP A 5 8.87 -47.87 -4.47
C ASP A 5 8.54 -49.31 -4.89
N ALA A 6 7.37 -49.51 -5.53
CA ALA A 6 7.13 -50.56 -6.54
C ALA A 6 5.65 -50.62 -6.98
N PHE A 7 5.28 -49.88 -8.03
CA PHE A 7 4.21 -50.30 -8.93
C PHE A 7 4.56 -49.95 -10.39
N PRO A 8 4.70 -50.93 -11.30
CA PRO A 8 4.89 -50.67 -12.72
C PRO A 8 3.54 -50.52 -13.42
N GLY A 9 3.26 -49.33 -13.95
CA GLY A 9 2.07 -49.09 -14.75
C GLY A 9 1.85 -47.60 -14.99
N GLY A 10 1.77 -47.18 -16.25
CA GLY A 10 1.41 -45.82 -16.60
C GLY A 10 -0.04 -45.55 -16.17
N PHE A 11 -0.23 -44.65 -15.21
CA PHE A 11 -1.55 -44.15 -14.86
C PHE A 11 -2.01 -43.18 -15.94
N SER A 12 -2.94 -43.62 -16.79
CA SER A 12 -3.90 -42.72 -17.42
C SER A 12 -4.52 -41.86 -16.33
N MET A 13 -4.62 -40.55 -16.55
CA MET A 13 -5.45 -39.69 -15.69
C MET A 13 -6.86 -40.30 -15.64
N GLY A 14 -7.38 -40.50 -14.43
CA GLY A 14 -8.71 -41.10 -14.25
C GLY A 14 -9.81 -40.17 -14.76
N ALA A 15 -10.97 -40.72 -15.11
CA ALA A 15 -12.10 -39.94 -15.60
C ALA A 15 -12.44 -38.80 -14.62
N LEU A 16 -12.34 -37.56 -15.10
CA LEU A 16 -12.49 -36.37 -14.27
C LEU A 16 -13.95 -36.19 -13.83
N THR A 17 -14.15 -35.94 -12.54
CA THR A 17 -15.48 -35.75 -11.94
C THR A 17 -16.10 -34.42 -12.35
N ALA A 18 -17.42 -34.32 -12.35
CA ALA A 18 -18.10 -33.05 -12.65
C ALA A 18 -17.72 -31.92 -11.68
N PRO A 19 -17.69 -30.65 -12.15
CA PRO A 19 -17.55 -29.50 -11.27
C PRO A 19 -18.75 -29.42 -10.32
N ARG A 20 -18.58 -28.70 -9.20
CA ARG A 20 -19.65 -28.42 -8.22
C ARG A 20 -19.95 -26.94 -8.22
N SER A 21 -21.20 -26.52 -7.99
CA SER A 21 -21.44 -25.10 -7.68
C SER A 21 -20.87 -24.78 -6.30
N GLY A 22 -20.16 -23.65 -6.18
CA GLY A 22 -19.73 -23.08 -4.91
C GLY A 22 -20.77 -22.14 -4.27
N ASP A 23 -21.81 -21.77 -5.02
CA ASP A 23 -22.92 -20.95 -4.56
C ASP A 23 -24.12 -21.82 -4.13
N THR A 24 -25.06 -21.21 -3.41
CA THR A 24 -26.23 -21.91 -2.87
C THR A 24 -27.17 -22.37 -3.99
N VAL A 25 -27.09 -23.66 -4.33
CA VAL A 25 -28.05 -24.35 -5.20
C VAL A 25 -29.13 -25.01 -4.35
N VAL A 26 -30.39 -24.63 -4.55
CA VAL A 26 -31.55 -25.21 -3.85
C VAL A 26 -32.33 -26.08 -4.84
N ASP A 27 -32.52 -27.37 -4.54
CA ASP A 27 -33.21 -28.35 -5.39
C ASP A 27 -32.71 -28.40 -6.86
N GLY A 28 -31.40 -28.22 -7.06
CA GLY A 28 -30.78 -28.18 -8.39
C GLY A 28 -30.91 -26.85 -9.13
N ALA A 29 -31.44 -25.81 -8.47
CA ALA A 29 -31.60 -24.48 -9.01
C ALA A 29 -30.61 -23.47 -8.39
N LEU A 30 -29.87 -22.75 -9.24
CA LEU A 30 -29.01 -21.63 -8.87
C LEU A 30 -29.75 -20.31 -9.10
N ASP A 31 -29.81 -19.43 -8.11
CA ASP A 31 -30.56 -18.17 -8.21
C ASP A 31 -29.62 -16.99 -8.55
N PRO A 32 -29.71 -16.37 -9.75
CA PRO A 32 -28.84 -15.27 -10.13
C PRO A 32 -28.98 -14.05 -9.24
N ASP A 33 -30.15 -13.80 -8.65
CA ASP A 33 -30.36 -12.63 -7.81
C ASP A 33 -29.58 -12.76 -6.49
N LYS A 34 -29.43 -13.99 -6.00
CA LYS A 34 -28.59 -14.33 -4.84
C LYS A 34 -27.08 -14.34 -5.12
N LEU A 35 -26.66 -14.33 -6.39
CA LEU A 35 -25.23 -14.22 -6.73
C LEU A 35 -24.69 -12.82 -6.38
N GLY A 36 -23.54 -12.80 -5.70
CA GLY A 36 -22.80 -11.57 -5.45
C GLY A 36 -22.21 -10.95 -6.72
N ALA A 37 -21.64 -9.75 -6.60
CA ALA A 37 -21.08 -8.99 -7.74
C ALA A 37 -20.00 -9.76 -8.55
N ARG A 38 -19.35 -10.76 -7.95
CA ARG A 38 -18.33 -11.62 -8.59
C ARG A 38 -18.89 -12.79 -9.41
N GLY A 39 -20.22 -12.89 -9.57
CA GLY A 39 -20.86 -13.96 -10.35
C GLY A 39 -20.87 -15.33 -9.65
N ALA A 40 -21.23 -16.37 -10.41
CA ALA A 40 -21.29 -17.74 -9.93
C ALA A 40 -19.90 -18.37 -9.86
N SER A 41 -19.74 -19.30 -8.93
CA SER A 41 -18.53 -20.05 -8.65
C SER A 41 -18.71 -21.54 -8.92
N PHE A 42 -17.69 -22.12 -9.53
CA PHE A 42 -17.64 -23.53 -9.88
C PHE A 42 -16.35 -24.13 -9.33
N ILE A 43 -16.51 -25.09 -8.42
CA ILE A 43 -15.44 -25.79 -7.74
C ILE A 43 -15.11 -27.04 -8.55
N VAL A 44 -13.96 -27.03 -9.21
CA VAL A 44 -13.34 -28.19 -9.83
C VAL A 44 -12.68 -29.03 -8.72
N PRO A 45 -13.09 -30.30 -8.52
CA PRO A 45 -12.49 -31.15 -7.49
C PRO A 45 -11.01 -31.43 -7.76
N ALA A 46 -10.22 -31.64 -6.71
CA ALA A 46 -8.88 -32.19 -6.84
C ALA A 46 -8.95 -33.59 -7.50
N TYR A 47 -8.14 -33.81 -8.53
CA TYR A 47 -8.16 -35.05 -9.32
C TYR A 47 -6.87 -35.86 -9.14
N VAL A 48 -6.94 -37.15 -9.49
CA VAL A 48 -5.80 -38.06 -9.40
C VAL A 48 -4.76 -37.66 -10.45
N GLY A 49 -3.54 -37.35 -9.98
CA GLY A 49 -2.47 -36.84 -10.85
C GLY A 49 -2.41 -35.32 -10.98
N MET A 50 -3.21 -34.57 -10.21
CA MET A 50 -3.15 -33.10 -10.14
C MET A 50 -1.76 -32.60 -9.71
N LYS A 51 -1.08 -31.86 -10.59
CA LYS A 51 0.26 -31.29 -10.38
C LYS A 51 0.22 -29.76 -10.37
N ASP A 52 1.29 -29.17 -9.85
CA ASP A 52 1.65 -27.78 -10.19
C ASP A 52 1.78 -27.65 -11.72
N GLY A 53 1.34 -26.53 -12.30
CA GLY A 53 1.37 -26.27 -13.75
C GLY A 53 0.19 -26.82 -14.59
N ASP A 54 -0.65 -27.70 -14.05
CA ASP A 54 -1.84 -28.19 -14.78
C ASP A 54 -2.82 -27.05 -15.09
N HIS A 55 -3.35 -26.99 -16.32
CA HIS A 55 -4.45 -26.07 -16.68
C HIS A 55 -5.79 -26.67 -16.33
N ILE A 56 -6.75 -25.83 -15.93
CA ILE A 56 -8.17 -26.19 -15.79
C ILE A 56 -9.00 -25.15 -16.56
N LEU A 57 -9.62 -25.57 -17.66
CA LEU A 57 -10.53 -24.76 -18.47
C LEU A 57 -11.98 -25.19 -18.21
N LEU A 58 -12.75 -24.40 -17.46
CA LEU A 58 -14.19 -24.60 -17.25
C LEU A 58 -14.99 -24.01 -18.43
N ARG A 59 -15.98 -24.77 -18.92
CA ARG A 59 -16.99 -24.34 -19.89
C ARG A 59 -18.36 -24.30 -19.21
N PHE A 60 -19.00 -23.13 -19.20
CA PHE A 60 -20.38 -22.91 -18.78
C PHE A 60 -21.28 -22.81 -20.01
N ASP A 61 -22.45 -23.46 -19.98
CA ASP A 61 -23.32 -23.69 -21.14
C ASP A 61 -22.55 -24.30 -22.33
N SER A 62 -21.75 -25.33 -22.05
CA SER A 62 -20.90 -26.06 -22.99
C SER A 62 -21.68 -26.54 -24.23
N GLY A 63 -21.35 -26.00 -25.40
CA GLY A 63 -22.06 -26.25 -26.67
C GLY A 63 -23.45 -25.59 -26.80
N GLY A 64 -23.79 -24.66 -25.91
CA GLY A 64 -25.06 -23.92 -25.89
C GLY A 64 -24.94 -22.46 -26.38
N PRO A 65 -26.07 -21.74 -26.51
CA PRO A 65 -26.09 -20.36 -27.01
C PRO A 65 -25.54 -19.32 -26.03
N HIS A 66 -25.24 -19.71 -24.78
CA HIS A 66 -24.70 -18.84 -23.74
C HIS A 66 -23.31 -19.29 -23.27
N GLU A 67 -22.56 -19.99 -24.14
CA GLU A 67 -21.26 -20.57 -23.81
C GLU A 67 -20.26 -19.51 -23.30
N ALA A 68 -19.69 -19.77 -22.13
CA ALA A 68 -18.71 -18.91 -21.47
C ALA A 68 -17.61 -19.76 -20.81
N THR A 69 -16.36 -19.28 -20.85
CA THR A 69 -15.22 -20.02 -20.28
C THR A 69 -14.59 -19.29 -19.11
N ALA A 70 -14.00 -20.05 -18.19
CA ALA A 70 -13.11 -19.54 -17.14
C ALA A 70 -11.97 -20.53 -16.90
N ASP A 71 -10.74 -20.04 -16.84
CA ASP A 71 -9.54 -20.85 -16.68
C ASP A 71 -8.73 -20.53 -15.42
N ALA A 72 -7.97 -21.52 -14.94
CA ALA A 72 -6.99 -21.36 -13.88
C ALA A 72 -5.88 -22.41 -14.03
N ASP A 73 -4.66 -22.03 -13.70
CA ASP A 73 -3.54 -22.96 -13.55
C ASP A 73 -3.44 -23.44 -12.09
N VAL A 74 -3.11 -24.71 -11.90
CA VAL A 74 -2.87 -25.30 -10.59
C VAL A 74 -1.50 -24.87 -10.11
N SER A 75 -1.46 -24.09 -9.03
CA SER A 75 -0.24 -23.77 -8.30
C SER A 75 0.10 -24.83 -7.23
N THR A 76 1.35 -24.85 -6.73
CA THR A 76 1.78 -25.56 -5.52
C THR A 76 0.84 -25.37 -4.32
N ASN A 77 0.22 -24.19 -4.20
CA ASN A 77 -0.72 -23.87 -3.12
C ASN A 77 -2.12 -24.47 -3.32
N THR A 78 -2.48 -24.83 -4.55
CA THR A 78 -3.77 -25.43 -4.96
C THR A 78 -3.64 -26.91 -5.35
N MET A 79 -2.43 -27.43 -5.52
CA MET A 79 -2.16 -28.85 -5.78
C MET A 79 -2.82 -29.73 -4.70
N GLY A 80 -3.61 -30.71 -5.14
CA GLY A 80 -4.39 -31.58 -4.26
C GLY A 80 -5.58 -30.90 -3.55
N LYS A 81 -5.94 -29.67 -3.92
CA LYS A 81 -7.11 -28.94 -3.38
C LYS A 81 -8.11 -28.61 -4.50
N PRO A 82 -9.41 -28.45 -4.20
CA PRO A 82 -10.37 -28.03 -5.21
C PRO A 82 -10.11 -26.59 -5.71
N THR A 83 -10.13 -26.39 -7.02
CA THR A 83 -9.92 -25.08 -7.67
C THR A 83 -11.28 -24.40 -7.90
N THR A 84 -11.43 -23.13 -7.50
CA THR A 84 -12.68 -22.38 -7.69
C THR A 84 -12.58 -21.40 -8.85
N LEU A 85 -13.28 -21.69 -9.94
CA LEU A 85 -13.44 -20.86 -11.13
C LEU A 85 -14.73 -20.03 -11.02
N ARG A 86 -14.84 -18.94 -11.79
CA ARG A 86 -16.02 -18.04 -11.72
C ARG A 86 -16.51 -17.60 -13.10
N ILE A 87 -17.83 -17.53 -13.25
CA ILE A 87 -18.52 -17.00 -14.43
C ILE A 87 -19.30 -15.75 -13.98
N SER A 88 -19.17 -14.64 -14.70
CA SER A 88 -19.71 -13.35 -14.27
C SER A 88 -21.25 -13.37 -14.12
N LYS A 89 -21.79 -12.54 -13.20
CA LYS A 89 -23.24 -12.48 -12.94
C LYS A 89 -24.05 -12.18 -14.22
N ALA A 90 -23.52 -11.36 -15.12
CA ALA A 90 -24.16 -11.04 -16.39
C ALA A 90 -24.27 -12.25 -17.32
N LEU A 91 -23.22 -13.07 -17.41
CA LEU A 91 -23.21 -14.28 -18.25
C LEU A 91 -24.14 -15.37 -17.69
N VAL A 92 -24.19 -15.54 -16.36
CA VAL A 92 -25.12 -16.49 -15.72
C VAL A 92 -26.57 -16.02 -15.82
N ALA A 93 -26.84 -14.71 -15.65
CA ALA A 93 -28.18 -14.15 -15.77
C ALA A 93 -28.74 -14.23 -17.21
N ALA A 94 -27.87 -14.27 -18.24
CA ALA A 94 -28.28 -14.50 -19.61
C ALA A 94 -28.97 -15.87 -19.83
N ALA A 95 -28.73 -16.84 -18.95
CA ALA A 95 -29.33 -18.18 -18.97
C ALA A 95 -30.51 -18.37 -17.99
N LEU A 96 -31.09 -17.29 -17.44
CA LEU A 96 -32.20 -17.34 -16.48
C LEU A 96 -33.39 -18.18 -16.99
N GLY A 97 -33.89 -19.09 -16.15
CA GLY A 97 -35.01 -19.97 -16.48
C GLY A 97 -34.67 -21.14 -17.42
N THR A 98 -33.40 -21.33 -17.79
CA THR A 98 -32.94 -22.48 -18.59
C THR A 98 -32.18 -23.50 -17.74
N THR A 99 -31.85 -24.66 -18.33
CA THR A 99 -30.96 -25.65 -17.73
C THR A 99 -29.65 -25.69 -18.53
N VAL A 100 -28.55 -25.27 -17.91
CA VAL A 100 -27.21 -25.20 -18.54
C VAL A 100 -26.40 -26.45 -18.25
N THR A 101 -25.42 -26.73 -19.11
CA THR A 101 -24.39 -27.77 -18.90
C THR A 101 -23.05 -27.10 -18.57
N VAL A 102 -22.41 -27.53 -17.49
CA VAL A 102 -21.11 -27.00 -17.04
C VAL A 102 -20.12 -28.14 -16.88
N ASP A 103 -18.98 -28.06 -17.56
CA ASP A 103 -17.89 -29.06 -17.50
C ASP A 103 -16.52 -28.37 -17.47
N TYR A 104 -15.43 -29.13 -17.41
CA TYR A 104 -14.09 -28.61 -17.56
C TYR A 104 -13.15 -29.57 -18.29
N THR A 105 -12.08 -29.04 -18.86
CA THR A 105 -10.95 -29.77 -19.43
C THR A 105 -9.70 -29.51 -18.58
N VAL A 106 -8.92 -30.54 -18.27
CA VAL A 106 -7.58 -30.40 -17.70
C VAL A 106 -6.55 -30.54 -18.80
N GLU A 107 -5.61 -29.61 -18.91
CA GLU A 107 -4.40 -29.75 -19.75
C GLU A 107 -3.20 -29.98 -18.81
N PRO A 108 -2.65 -31.21 -18.71
CA PRO A 108 -1.57 -31.51 -17.77
C PRO A 108 -0.28 -30.73 -18.06
N GLU A 109 0.48 -30.39 -17.02
CA GLU A 109 1.80 -29.72 -17.16
C GLU A 109 2.76 -30.52 -18.05
N ASP A 110 2.71 -31.85 -17.95
CA ASP A 110 3.61 -32.79 -18.64
C ASP A 110 3.30 -33.02 -20.13
N GLU A 111 2.53 -32.12 -20.74
CA GLU A 111 2.14 -32.12 -22.17
C GLU A 111 1.40 -33.40 -22.63
N SER A 112 0.90 -34.24 -21.71
CA SER A 112 0.27 -35.53 -22.03
C SER A 112 -1.11 -35.46 -22.72
N GLY A 113 -1.67 -34.25 -22.86
CA GLY A 113 -2.86 -33.95 -23.66
C GLY A 113 -4.12 -33.68 -22.83
N PRO A 114 -5.11 -32.96 -23.39
CA PRO A 114 -6.31 -32.54 -22.67
C PRO A 114 -7.23 -33.71 -22.26
N VAL A 115 -7.79 -33.62 -21.06
CA VAL A 115 -8.74 -34.60 -20.48
C VAL A 115 -10.02 -33.88 -20.06
N ASP A 116 -11.18 -34.30 -20.56
CA ASP A 116 -12.49 -33.70 -20.22
C ASP A 116 -13.14 -34.31 -18.97
N SER A 117 -13.96 -33.50 -18.27
CA SER A 117 -14.76 -33.89 -17.12
C SER A 117 -16.15 -34.42 -17.47
N ALA A 118 -16.75 -35.14 -16.54
CA ALA A 118 -18.19 -35.33 -16.53
C ALA A 118 -18.92 -33.97 -16.42
N PRO A 119 -20.13 -33.82 -16.97
CA PRO A 119 -20.89 -32.57 -16.90
C PRO A 119 -21.74 -32.43 -15.63
N LEU A 120 -21.81 -31.21 -15.10
CA LEU A 120 -22.80 -30.73 -14.14
C LEU A 120 -24.00 -30.12 -14.90
N ARG A 121 -25.23 -30.36 -14.44
CA ARG A 121 -26.43 -29.70 -14.95
C ARG A 121 -27.09 -28.85 -13.86
N LEU A 122 -27.44 -27.61 -14.16
CA LEU A 122 -28.08 -26.67 -13.24
C LEU A 122 -29.27 -25.99 -13.90
N PHE A 123 -30.39 -25.89 -13.17
CA PHE A 123 -31.46 -24.95 -13.49
C PHE A 123 -31.16 -23.59 -12.86
N ILE A 124 -31.77 -22.51 -13.35
CA ILE A 124 -31.54 -21.15 -12.84
C ILE A 124 -32.85 -20.58 -12.21
N GLY A 125 -33.08 -20.71 -10.88
CA GLY A 125 -34.36 -20.42 -10.14
C GLY A 125 -34.50 -20.84 -8.62
N VAL A 126 -35.73 -21.03 -8.04
CA VAL A 126 -36.05 -21.21 -6.55
C VAL A 126 -37.27 -22.15 -6.17
N LYS A 127 -37.33 -22.78 -4.94
CA LYS A 127 -38.42 -23.64 -4.28
C LYS A 127 -38.48 -23.58 -2.68
N ALA A 128 -39.44 -24.17 -1.89
CA ALA A 128 -39.68 -23.91 -0.40
C ALA A 128 -40.39 -24.96 0.59
N VAL A 129 -40.20 -24.91 1.97
CA VAL A 129 -40.70 -25.83 3.11
C VAL A 129 -40.72 -25.25 4.63
N PRO A 130 -41.11 -25.95 5.78
CA PRO A 130 -41.61 -25.40 7.13
C PRO A 130 -40.84 -25.65 8.54
N VAL A 131 -41.49 -25.66 9.76
CA VAL A 131 -40.88 -25.29 11.14
C VAL A 131 -41.38 -25.91 12.54
N ASP A 132 -40.69 -25.62 13.69
CA ASP A 132 -40.62 -26.33 15.05
C ASP A 132 -40.94 -25.53 16.42
N LYS A 133 -40.44 -26.00 17.61
CA LYS A 133 -40.81 -25.78 19.08
C LYS A 133 -40.61 -24.37 19.75
N LEU A 134 -41.32 -24.09 20.87
CA LEU A 134 -41.39 -22.79 21.63
C LEU A 134 -40.74 -22.76 23.05
N ALA A 135 -40.49 -21.55 23.62
CA ALA A 135 -39.83 -21.26 24.91
C ALA A 135 -40.61 -20.31 25.86
N ALA A 136 -40.23 -20.15 27.14
CA ALA A 136 -40.95 -19.35 28.18
C ALA A 136 -40.99 -17.81 27.99
N PRO A 137 -41.95 -17.08 28.62
CA PRO A 137 -42.01 -15.60 28.67
C PRO A 137 -41.26 -14.97 29.89
N SER A 138 -41.13 -13.64 29.91
CA SER A 138 -40.55 -12.84 31.02
C SER A 138 -41.45 -11.65 31.43
N VAL A 139 -41.20 -11.07 32.62
CA VAL A 139 -41.87 -9.84 33.12
C VAL A 139 -40.82 -8.73 33.25
N ASP A 140 -41.05 -7.57 32.63
CA ASP A 140 -40.00 -6.54 32.48
C ASP A 140 -39.77 -5.69 33.74
N GLU A 141 -40.78 -5.46 34.58
CA GLU A 141 -40.69 -4.66 35.81
C GLU A 141 -40.18 -5.43 37.04
N ALA A 142 -39.90 -6.74 36.90
CA ALA A 142 -39.40 -7.57 38.00
C ALA A 142 -37.86 -7.56 38.08
N MET A 143 -37.30 -7.32 39.27
CA MET A 143 -35.89 -7.50 39.55
C MET A 143 -35.63 -8.96 39.92
N GLY A 144 -35.44 -9.81 38.90
CA GLY A 144 -35.35 -11.26 39.07
C GLY A 144 -36.75 -11.87 39.22
N ASP A 145 -37.04 -12.45 40.36
CA ASP A 145 -38.36 -12.97 40.74
C ASP A 145 -39.15 -12.01 41.66
N TYR A 146 -38.64 -10.82 41.99
CA TYR A 146 -39.30 -9.83 42.86
C TYR A 146 -39.83 -8.60 42.09
N LEU A 147 -41.03 -8.14 42.42
CA LEU A 147 -41.71 -6.95 41.91
C LEU A 147 -42.07 -6.00 43.06
N ALA A 148 -41.83 -4.69 42.92
CA ALA A 148 -42.23 -3.73 43.95
C ALA A 148 -43.78 -3.58 44.00
N PRO A 149 -44.40 -3.37 45.19
CA PRO A 149 -45.86 -3.25 45.30
C PRO A 149 -46.41 -2.03 44.54
N GLU A 150 -45.64 -0.94 44.45
CA GLU A 150 -45.94 0.22 43.61
C GLU A 150 -45.95 -0.12 42.11
N SER A 151 -45.12 -1.06 41.64
CA SER A 151 -45.13 -1.51 40.24
C SER A 151 -46.35 -2.36 39.94
N ALA A 152 -46.73 -3.28 40.83
CA ALA A 152 -47.95 -4.09 40.68
C ALA A 152 -49.23 -3.21 40.64
N ALA A 153 -49.22 -2.07 41.32
CA ALA A 153 -50.32 -1.09 41.30
C ALA A 153 -50.42 -0.27 39.98
N LEU A 154 -49.40 -0.32 39.12
CA LEU A 154 -49.34 0.40 37.84
C LEU A 154 -49.52 -0.51 36.60
N GLY A 155 -49.47 -1.84 36.77
CA GLY A 155 -49.48 -2.80 35.67
C GLY A 155 -48.06 -3.24 35.29
N VAL A 156 -47.93 -4.35 34.58
CA VAL A 156 -46.62 -4.90 34.13
C VAL A 156 -46.67 -5.35 32.68
N HIS A 157 -45.50 -5.37 32.04
CA HIS A 157 -45.33 -5.84 30.67
C HIS A 157 -44.76 -7.25 30.65
N VAL A 158 -45.46 -8.16 29.98
CA VAL A 158 -45.04 -9.56 29.77
C VAL A 158 -44.52 -9.72 28.34
N ARG A 159 -43.27 -10.16 28.22
CA ARG A 159 -42.57 -10.30 26.94
C ARG A 159 -42.51 -11.77 26.50
N VAL A 160 -42.92 -12.02 25.27
CA VAL A 160 -42.84 -13.32 24.59
C VAL A 160 -41.72 -13.27 23.55
N PRO A 161 -40.70 -14.14 23.63
CA PRO A 161 -39.60 -14.13 22.68
C PRO A 161 -40.05 -14.56 21.27
N ARG A 162 -39.38 -14.04 20.24
CA ARG A 162 -39.52 -14.53 18.87
C ARG A 162 -39.12 -16.01 18.83
N TYR A 163 -39.97 -16.85 18.26
CA TYR A 163 -39.65 -18.25 17.92
C TYR A 163 -39.28 -18.38 16.44
N ASP A 164 -38.45 -19.37 16.09
CA ASP A 164 -37.88 -19.52 14.73
C ASP A 164 -38.95 -19.69 13.65
N SER A 165 -40.10 -20.26 14.02
CA SER A 165 -41.27 -20.49 13.17
C SER A 165 -42.05 -19.25 12.80
N MET A 166 -41.87 -18.13 13.51
CA MET A 166 -42.84 -17.04 13.58
C MET A 166 -43.14 -16.43 12.21
N ALA A 167 -44.40 -16.53 11.80
CA ALA A 167 -44.89 -16.07 10.50
C ALA A 167 -46.13 -15.18 10.66
N PRO A 168 -46.34 -14.20 9.76
CA PRO A 168 -47.56 -13.40 9.75
C PRO A 168 -48.81 -14.29 9.67
N GLY A 169 -49.78 -14.06 10.55
CA GLY A 169 -51.00 -14.87 10.70
C GLY A 169 -50.93 -15.98 11.77
N ASP A 170 -49.84 -16.09 12.53
CA ASP A 170 -49.84 -16.83 13.80
C ASP A 170 -50.62 -16.06 14.87
N VAL A 171 -51.35 -16.75 15.75
CA VAL A 171 -52.07 -16.13 16.87
C VAL A 171 -51.46 -16.57 18.20
N VAL A 172 -50.96 -15.62 18.99
CA VAL A 172 -50.24 -15.86 20.26
C VAL A 172 -51.11 -15.41 21.43
N SER A 173 -51.36 -16.32 22.39
CA SER A 173 -52.27 -16.12 23.53
C SER A 173 -51.54 -16.30 24.86
N LEU A 174 -51.53 -15.25 25.69
CA LEU A 174 -50.91 -15.17 27.01
C LEU A 174 -51.86 -15.67 28.12
N SER A 175 -51.29 -16.20 29.21
CA SER A 175 -51.96 -16.62 30.44
C SER A 175 -51.17 -16.15 31.67
N VAL A 176 -51.84 -15.45 32.59
CA VAL A 176 -51.33 -15.05 33.92
C VAL A 176 -52.27 -15.64 34.99
N GLY A 177 -51.74 -16.33 35.99
CA GLY A 177 -52.53 -17.22 36.85
C GLY A 177 -52.80 -18.59 36.19
N ARG A 178 -53.51 -19.50 36.87
CA ARG A 178 -53.81 -20.84 36.33
C ARG A 178 -55.22 -20.90 35.71
N PRO A 179 -55.39 -21.56 34.55
CA PRO A 179 -56.70 -21.74 33.92
C PRO A 179 -57.77 -22.30 34.87
N GLY A 180 -58.82 -21.50 35.11
CA GLY A 180 -59.95 -21.85 35.98
C GLY A 180 -59.90 -21.28 37.40
N GLU A 181 -58.83 -20.58 37.79
CA GLU A 181 -58.79 -19.81 39.06
C GLU A 181 -59.43 -18.42 38.88
N ALA A 182 -59.98 -17.83 39.96
CA ALA A 182 -60.70 -16.56 39.91
C ALA A 182 -59.81 -15.32 39.60
N ASN A 183 -58.49 -15.50 39.71
CA ASN A 183 -57.42 -14.56 39.40
C ASN A 183 -56.68 -14.92 38.09
N HIS A 184 -57.30 -15.74 37.23
CA HIS A 184 -56.77 -16.06 35.91
C HIS A 184 -57.07 -14.94 34.90
N HIS A 185 -56.04 -14.49 34.18
CA HIS A 185 -56.13 -13.47 33.15
C HIS A 185 -55.50 -13.99 31.84
N THR A 186 -56.11 -13.67 30.69
CA THR A 186 -55.61 -14.05 29.36
C THR A 186 -55.76 -12.92 28.36
N ASP A 187 -54.79 -12.78 27.46
CA ASP A 187 -54.78 -11.79 26.38
C ASP A 187 -54.22 -12.42 25.08
N THR A 188 -54.43 -11.83 23.90
CA THR A 188 -54.08 -12.46 22.60
C THR A 188 -53.70 -11.44 21.51
N ILE A 189 -52.61 -11.72 20.79
CA ILE A 189 -52.04 -10.89 19.71
C ILE A 189 -51.88 -11.74 18.44
N GLU A 190 -52.20 -11.18 17.28
CA GLU A 190 -51.88 -11.76 15.96
C GLU A 190 -50.51 -11.26 15.48
N VAL A 191 -49.67 -12.18 14.98
CA VAL A 191 -48.35 -11.86 14.43
C VAL A 191 -48.51 -11.19 13.07
N HIS A 192 -47.93 -10.00 12.93
CA HIS A 192 -47.81 -9.31 11.64
C HIS A 192 -46.34 -9.17 11.18
N THR A 193 -45.39 -9.14 12.13
CA THR A 193 -43.95 -9.14 11.91
C THR A 193 -43.29 -10.18 12.82
N ALA A 194 -42.20 -10.80 12.37
CA ALA A 194 -41.52 -11.87 13.11
C ALA A 194 -40.59 -11.30 14.20
N GLU A 195 -41.17 -10.77 15.27
CA GLU A 195 -40.47 -10.07 16.36
C GLU A 195 -41.00 -10.51 17.74
N ALA A 196 -40.32 -10.12 18.83
CA ALA A 196 -40.81 -10.42 20.18
C ALA A 196 -42.10 -9.64 20.49
N LEU A 197 -43.11 -10.32 21.04
CA LEU A 197 -44.39 -9.71 21.38
C LEU A 197 -44.39 -9.24 22.84
N THR A 198 -45.13 -8.16 23.12
CA THR A 198 -45.29 -7.62 24.48
C THR A 198 -46.77 -7.45 24.79
N PHE A 199 -47.20 -7.95 25.95
CA PHE A 199 -48.55 -7.85 26.47
C PHE A 199 -48.55 -6.93 27.70
N ALA A 200 -49.56 -6.07 27.83
CA ALA A 200 -49.73 -5.23 29.01
C ALA A 200 -50.75 -5.86 29.96
N VAL A 201 -50.31 -6.26 31.16
CA VAL A 201 -51.16 -6.88 32.18
C VAL A 201 -51.60 -5.81 33.18
N PRO A 202 -52.92 -5.53 33.30
CA PRO A 202 -53.39 -4.36 34.02
C PRO A 202 -53.38 -4.57 35.56
N PRO A 203 -53.35 -3.50 36.37
CA PRO A 203 -53.24 -3.57 37.83
C PRO A 203 -54.27 -4.48 38.49
N GLU A 204 -55.51 -4.52 38.01
CA GLU A 204 -56.59 -5.35 38.56
C GLU A 204 -56.32 -6.86 38.46
N ALA A 205 -55.53 -7.31 37.47
CA ALA A 205 -55.10 -8.69 37.35
C ALA A 205 -53.94 -9.04 38.31
N LEU A 206 -53.18 -8.02 38.75
CA LEU A 206 -52.00 -8.15 39.62
C LEU A 206 -52.32 -7.91 41.10
N THR A 207 -53.33 -7.10 41.40
CA THR A 207 -53.78 -6.75 42.76
C THR A 207 -54.04 -7.98 43.64
N PRO A 208 -54.62 -9.10 43.15
CA PRO A 208 -54.77 -10.33 43.93
C PRO A 208 -53.45 -11.00 44.36
N PHE A 209 -52.31 -10.57 43.81
CA PHE A 209 -50.98 -11.13 44.08
C PHE A 209 -50.08 -10.22 44.95
N VAL A 210 -50.58 -9.09 45.46
CA VAL A 210 -49.81 -8.21 46.35
C VAL A 210 -49.50 -8.94 47.67
N ASN A 211 -48.21 -9.09 47.98
CA ASN A 211 -47.65 -9.96 49.03
C ASN A 211 -47.78 -11.49 48.77
N LEU A 212 -47.93 -11.93 47.51
CA LEU A 212 -48.06 -13.34 47.09
C LEU A 212 -47.21 -13.66 45.84
N TRP A 213 -47.32 -14.90 45.31
CA TRP A 213 -46.61 -15.42 44.11
C TRP A 213 -47.53 -15.57 42.88
N MET A 214 -47.03 -15.25 41.69
CA MET A 214 -47.78 -15.15 40.42
C MET A 214 -47.15 -15.96 39.26
N PRO A 215 -47.90 -16.88 38.58
CA PRO A 215 -47.40 -17.67 37.44
C PRO A 215 -47.79 -17.10 36.05
N VAL A 216 -46.94 -17.30 35.00
CA VAL A 216 -47.12 -16.73 33.64
C VAL A 216 -46.70 -17.68 32.50
N SER A 217 -47.47 -17.82 31.41
CA SER A 217 -47.14 -18.65 30.21
C SER A 217 -47.91 -18.25 28.93
N TYR A 218 -47.60 -18.80 27.75
CA TYR A 218 -48.32 -18.52 26.49
C TYR A 218 -48.50 -19.74 25.55
N SER A 219 -49.24 -19.54 24.45
CA SER A 219 -49.41 -20.54 23.38
C SER A 219 -49.58 -19.91 22.00
N VAL A 220 -49.21 -20.61 20.94
CA VAL A 220 -49.27 -20.19 19.52
C VAL A 220 -50.26 -21.06 18.76
N VAL A 221 -51.10 -20.46 17.92
CA VAL A 221 -52.05 -21.14 17.04
C VAL A 221 -51.74 -20.80 15.58
N ARG A 222 -51.57 -21.82 14.74
CA ARG A 222 -51.38 -21.71 13.28
C ARG A 222 -52.42 -22.57 12.58
N GLY A 223 -53.42 -21.93 11.98
CA GLY A 223 -54.57 -22.63 11.40
C GLY A 223 -55.29 -23.48 12.46
N ALA A 224 -55.30 -24.81 12.27
CA ALA A 224 -55.92 -25.77 13.20
C ALA A 224 -54.97 -26.35 14.25
N GLN A 225 -53.68 -25.97 14.26
CA GLN A 225 -52.67 -26.52 15.18
C GLN A 225 -52.33 -25.53 16.28
N LYS A 226 -52.16 -26.03 17.52
CA LYS A 226 -51.80 -25.24 18.71
C LYS A 226 -50.56 -25.82 19.38
N PHE A 227 -49.64 -24.92 19.76
CA PHE A 227 -48.36 -25.22 20.40
C PHE A 227 -48.25 -24.38 21.70
N SER A 228 -47.61 -24.88 22.75
CA SER A 228 -47.57 -24.21 24.08
C SER A 228 -46.14 -23.94 24.54
N SER A 229 -45.96 -22.91 25.39
CA SER A 229 -44.68 -22.55 26.03
C SER A 229 -44.46 -23.22 27.39
N ASP A 230 -43.26 -23.03 27.93
CA ASP A 230 -42.94 -23.23 29.35
C ASP A 230 -43.46 -22.04 30.22
N VAL A 231 -43.32 -22.11 31.56
CA VAL A 231 -44.00 -21.23 32.56
C VAL A 231 -43.01 -20.50 33.49
N PHE A 232 -43.30 -19.25 33.87
CA PHE A 232 -42.50 -18.34 34.74
C PHE A 232 -43.21 -17.97 36.07
N GLN A 233 -42.52 -17.44 37.11
CA GLN A 233 -43.05 -17.16 38.49
C GLN A 233 -42.48 -15.85 39.12
N VAL A 234 -43.27 -15.06 39.88
CA VAL A 234 -42.89 -13.71 40.45
C VAL A 234 -43.52 -13.39 41.85
N GLN A 235 -42.90 -12.57 42.71
CA GLN A 235 -43.25 -12.14 44.12
C GLN A 235 -43.49 -10.61 44.30
N VAL A 236 -44.16 -10.14 45.37
CA VAL A 236 -44.36 -8.69 45.71
C VAL A 236 -44.19 -8.30 47.23
N GLY A 237 -43.77 -7.07 47.60
CA GLY A 237 -44.14 -6.35 48.89
C GLY A 237 -43.04 -5.70 49.82
N ASP A 238 -43.34 -4.61 50.58
CA ASP A 238 -42.66 -4.09 51.85
C ASP A 238 -43.37 -2.84 52.53
N VAL A 239 -42.93 -2.27 53.71
CA VAL A 239 -43.75 -1.40 54.67
C VAL A 239 -43.09 -0.05 55.21
N SER A 240 -43.79 1.12 55.43
CA SER A 240 -43.29 2.56 55.32
C SER A 240 -43.44 3.66 56.47
N GLY A 241 -43.00 4.97 56.29
CA GLY A 241 -43.23 6.17 57.21
C GLY A 241 -42.64 7.61 56.89
N GLU A 242 -43.09 8.72 57.58
CA GLU A 242 -42.73 10.19 57.41
C GLU A 242 -42.43 10.98 58.75
N GLY A 243 -41.60 12.06 58.73
CA GLY A 243 -41.59 13.18 59.75
C GLY A 243 -40.38 13.40 60.71
N LEU A 244 -39.22 13.95 60.25
CA LEU A 244 -37.94 14.00 61.04
C LEU A 244 -37.13 15.34 60.98
N LEU A 245 -36.25 15.60 61.95
CA LEU A 245 -35.30 16.75 62.07
C LEU A 245 -34.10 16.70 61.08
N GLU A 246 -33.29 17.76 60.99
CA GLU A 246 -32.16 17.87 60.04
C GLU A 246 -30.90 17.07 60.41
N THR A 247 -30.14 16.67 59.38
CA THR A 247 -28.96 15.78 59.46
C THR A 247 -27.75 16.42 60.18
N PRO A 248 -27.04 15.71 61.08
CA PRO A 248 -25.81 16.20 61.74
C PRO A 248 -24.54 16.11 60.86
N ALA A 249 -23.41 16.63 61.35
CA ALA A 249 -22.08 16.55 60.70
C ALA A 249 -20.96 16.08 61.66
N VAL A 250 -19.73 15.86 61.15
CA VAL A 250 -18.54 15.48 61.94
C VAL A 250 -17.31 16.24 61.45
N ALA A 251 -16.59 16.93 62.34
CA ALA A 251 -15.54 17.90 61.97
C ALA A 251 -14.31 17.27 61.30
N GLN A 252 -13.91 16.07 61.72
CA GLN A 252 -12.76 15.33 61.19
C GLN A 252 -13.14 14.42 60.01
N ALA A 253 -14.39 14.47 59.53
CA ALA A 253 -14.85 13.70 58.38
C ALA A 253 -14.82 14.57 57.11
N VAL A 254 -14.18 14.05 56.05
CA VAL A 254 -14.09 14.72 54.74
C VAL A 254 -14.81 13.86 53.71
N GLN A 255 -15.72 14.47 52.93
CA GLN A 255 -16.52 13.78 51.89
C GLN A 255 -17.22 12.49 52.37
N GLY A 256 -17.67 12.46 53.64
CA GLY A 256 -18.37 11.32 54.22
C GLY A 256 -17.47 10.19 54.76
N VAL A 257 -16.15 10.36 54.72
CA VAL A 257 -15.17 9.41 55.28
C VAL A 257 -14.55 10.00 56.56
N LEU A 258 -14.50 9.19 57.63
CA LEU A 258 -13.83 9.54 58.88
C LEU A 258 -12.55 8.70 59.02
N ASN A 259 -11.39 9.36 59.05
CA ASN A 259 -10.09 8.69 59.10
C ASN A 259 -9.61 8.50 60.55
N VAL A 260 -9.50 7.23 60.98
CA VAL A 260 -9.15 6.87 62.36
C VAL A 260 -7.78 7.41 62.79
N ASP A 261 -6.79 7.44 61.90
CA ASP A 261 -5.41 7.82 62.26
C ASP A 261 -5.25 9.33 62.54
N LEU A 262 -6.14 10.16 62.00
CA LEU A 262 -6.25 11.60 62.30
C LEU A 262 -7.10 11.89 63.55
N THR A 263 -7.72 10.87 64.15
CA THR A 263 -8.66 10.98 65.29
C THR A 263 -8.14 10.29 66.55
N SER A 264 -6.84 10.37 66.81
CA SER A 264 -6.20 9.76 67.99
C SER A 264 -6.80 10.23 69.33
N GLY A 265 -7.34 11.45 69.38
CA GLY A 265 -8.11 12.00 70.52
C GLY A 265 -9.63 11.75 70.48
N GLY A 266 -10.16 11.08 69.45
CA GLY A 266 -11.60 10.96 69.15
C GLY A 266 -12.05 11.87 68.00
N ALA A 267 -13.36 11.92 67.75
CA ALA A 267 -13.97 12.76 66.73
C ALA A 267 -15.07 13.67 67.33
N THR A 268 -15.41 14.75 66.63
CA THR A 268 -16.34 15.78 67.07
C THR A 268 -17.58 15.78 66.18
N ALA A 269 -18.72 15.39 66.74
CA ALA A 269 -20.02 15.54 66.09
C ALA A 269 -20.51 16.98 66.24
N LEU A 270 -20.95 17.58 65.14
CA LEU A 270 -21.44 18.94 65.05
C LEU A 270 -22.97 18.91 64.96
N ILE A 271 -23.63 19.52 65.95
CA ILE A 271 -25.09 19.48 66.10
C ILE A 271 -25.68 20.88 65.84
N GLY A 272 -26.62 20.96 64.91
CA GLY A 272 -27.23 22.22 64.46
C GLY A 272 -26.41 22.95 63.38
N PRO A 273 -26.75 24.21 63.07
CA PRO A 273 -27.94 24.93 63.53
C PRO A 273 -29.23 24.38 62.89
N TYR A 274 -30.34 24.37 63.63
CA TYR A 274 -31.67 24.07 63.08
C TYR A 274 -32.76 24.91 63.77
N THR A 275 -33.86 25.14 63.07
CA THR A 275 -34.95 26.03 63.52
C THR A 275 -35.52 25.57 64.87
N GLY A 276 -35.41 26.43 65.89
CA GLY A 276 -36.02 26.21 67.20
C GLY A 276 -35.18 25.45 68.22
N ILE A 277 -33.88 25.27 67.99
CA ILE A 277 -32.94 24.94 69.09
C ILE A 277 -32.80 26.14 70.05
N ARG A 278 -32.69 25.87 71.35
CA ARG A 278 -32.53 26.86 72.43
C ARG A 278 -31.43 26.42 73.38
N SER A 279 -30.70 27.38 73.95
CA SER A 279 -29.78 27.12 75.06
C SER A 279 -30.53 26.39 76.18
N GLY A 280 -29.95 25.29 76.67
CA GLY A 280 -30.57 24.43 77.67
C GLY A 280 -31.38 23.25 77.12
N ASP A 281 -31.64 23.17 75.81
CA ASP A 281 -32.30 21.99 75.21
C ASP A 281 -31.48 20.72 75.45
N GLN A 282 -32.16 19.61 75.80
CA GLN A 282 -31.56 18.29 75.94
C GLN A 282 -31.53 17.58 74.59
N VAL A 283 -30.34 17.15 74.17
CA VAL A 283 -30.09 16.44 72.91
C VAL A 283 -29.40 15.12 73.21
N ARG A 284 -29.89 14.04 72.58
CA ARG A 284 -29.27 12.72 72.60
C ARG A 284 -28.65 12.44 71.24
N VAL A 285 -27.33 12.37 71.17
CA VAL A 285 -26.62 11.96 69.96
C VAL A 285 -26.50 10.44 69.94
N VAL A 286 -26.84 9.80 68.83
CA VAL A 286 -26.84 8.33 68.67
C VAL A 286 -25.99 7.93 67.47
N TRP A 287 -24.92 7.21 67.76
CA TRP A 287 -23.93 6.70 66.81
C TRP A 287 -24.13 5.19 66.60
N ALA A 288 -24.18 4.79 65.33
CA ALA A 288 -24.24 3.41 64.85
C ALA A 288 -25.36 2.56 65.51
N GLY A 289 -26.55 3.16 65.63
CA GLY A 289 -27.75 2.54 66.20
C GLY A 289 -27.88 2.62 67.72
N GLY A 290 -26.84 3.07 68.43
CA GLY A 290 -26.83 3.19 69.89
C GLY A 290 -26.56 1.88 70.63
N PRO A 291 -26.51 1.92 71.98
CA PRO A 291 -26.18 0.76 72.80
C PRO A 291 -27.20 -0.39 72.66
N PRO A 292 -26.78 -1.67 72.76
CA PRO A 292 -25.47 -2.13 73.23
C PRO A 292 -24.39 -2.22 72.13
N SER A 293 -24.76 -2.10 70.86
CA SER A 293 -23.82 -2.24 69.74
C SER A 293 -23.01 -0.98 69.45
N GLY A 294 -23.63 0.19 69.58
CA GLY A 294 -23.04 1.51 69.32
C GLY A 294 -23.09 2.45 70.53
N PHE A 295 -22.97 3.75 70.27
CA PHE A 295 -22.79 4.77 71.31
C PHE A 295 -23.96 5.75 71.36
N ALA A 296 -24.30 6.23 72.55
CA ALA A 296 -25.22 7.35 72.71
C ALA A 296 -24.77 8.26 73.86
N ALA A 297 -24.80 9.57 73.64
CA ALA A 297 -24.46 10.59 74.62
C ALA A 297 -25.62 11.58 74.79
N LEU A 298 -25.86 12.00 76.03
CA LEU A 298 -26.70 13.15 76.34
C LEU A 298 -25.81 14.39 76.42
N ALA A 299 -26.21 15.44 75.72
CA ALA A 299 -25.58 16.75 75.74
C ALA A 299 -26.66 17.84 75.88
N GLN A 300 -26.30 18.96 76.50
CA GLN A 300 -27.19 20.10 76.63
C GLN A 300 -26.67 21.24 75.75
N ALA A 301 -27.56 21.88 74.98
CA ALA A 301 -27.18 23.00 74.12
C ALA A 301 -26.57 24.14 74.97
N PRO A 302 -25.34 24.61 74.67
CA PRO A 302 -24.60 25.52 75.53
C PRO A 302 -25.20 26.93 75.61
N ALA A 303 -24.80 27.67 76.64
CA ALA A 303 -25.12 29.09 76.78
C ALA A 303 -24.19 29.94 75.89
N GLY A 304 -24.69 30.34 74.72
CA GLY A 304 -23.92 31.12 73.74
C GLY A 304 -24.69 31.34 72.44
N ASP A 305 -23.97 31.74 71.39
CA ASP A 305 -24.51 31.83 70.04
C ASP A 305 -24.66 30.43 69.43
N LEU A 306 -25.88 30.10 68.99
CA LEU A 306 -26.25 28.83 68.36
C LEU A 306 -26.49 28.99 66.84
N SER A 307 -26.01 30.08 66.23
CA SER A 307 -25.97 30.23 64.77
C SER A 307 -24.94 29.32 64.10
N VAL A 308 -23.99 28.79 64.88
CA VAL A 308 -23.02 27.75 64.48
C VAL A 308 -23.35 26.43 65.16
N PRO A 309 -22.95 25.27 64.59
CA PRO A 309 -23.09 23.98 65.26
C PRO A 309 -22.29 23.97 66.57
N PHE A 310 -22.75 23.19 67.56
CA PHE A 310 -21.99 22.93 68.79
C PHE A 310 -21.47 21.49 68.85
N ASP A 311 -20.40 21.32 69.61
CA ASP A 311 -19.58 20.11 69.63
C ASP A 311 -20.09 19.06 70.62
N VAL A 312 -20.17 17.80 70.16
CA VAL A 312 -20.36 16.61 71.01
C VAL A 312 -19.26 15.59 70.67
N SER A 313 -18.43 15.26 71.66
CA SER A 313 -17.30 14.33 71.45
C SER A 313 -17.76 12.87 71.34
N ILE A 314 -17.24 12.18 70.32
CA ILE A 314 -17.32 10.73 70.15
C ILE A 314 -15.93 10.15 70.51
N PRO A 315 -15.79 9.39 71.61
CA PRO A 315 -14.50 8.82 72.01
C PRO A 315 -13.93 7.88 70.95
N ALA A 316 -12.61 7.90 70.72
CA ALA A 316 -11.94 7.06 69.72
C ALA A 316 -12.30 5.56 69.85
N ALA A 317 -12.42 5.06 71.08
CA ALA A 317 -12.81 3.68 71.38
C ALA A 317 -14.19 3.26 70.84
N GLN A 318 -15.09 4.22 70.55
CA GLN A 318 -16.42 3.98 69.97
C GLN A 318 -16.44 4.08 68.44
N ILE A 319 -15.34 4.52 67.83
CA ILE A 319 -15.18 4.69 66.38
C ILE A 319 -14.47 3.46 65.78
N THR A 320 -13.35 3.04 66.39
CA THR A 320 -12.51 1.91 65.91
C THR A 320 -13.27 0.59 65.65
N PRO A 321 -14.30 0.17 66.42
CA PRO A 321 -15.06 -1.06 66.14
C PRO A 321 -15.81 -1.09 64.79
N TYR A 322 -15.94 0.07 64.14
CA TYR A 322 -16.66 0.26 62.89
C TYR A 322 -15.77 0.42 61.67
N LEU A 323 -14.47 0.12 61.79
CA LEU A 323 -13.54 0.12 60.66
C LEU A 323 -14.09 -0.66 59.45
N ASP A 324 -14.01 -0.05 58.28
CA ASP A 324 -14.51 -0.49 56.97
C ASP A 324 -16.04 -0.68 56.88
N LYS A 325 -16.81 -0.17 57.85
CA LYS A 325 -18.28 -0.22 57.85
C LYS A 325 -18.88 1.18 57.65
N THR A 326 -20.01 1.22 56.95
CA THR A 326 -20.87 2.39 56.92
C THR A 326 -21.68 2.44 58.20
N VAL A 327 -21.52 3.52 58.97
CA VAL A 327 -22.26 3.80 60.19
C VAL A 327 -23.31 4.87 59.96
N THR A 328 -24.35 4.86 60.77
CA THR A 328 -25.35 5.93 60.83
C THR A 328 -25.16 6.80 62.06
N LEU A 329 -25.27 8.11 61.88
CA LEU A 329 -25.30 9.09 62.97
C LEU A 329 -26.61 9.88 62.88
N TYR A 330 -27.31 10.01 64.00
CA TYR A 330 -28.48 10.85 64.13
C TYR A 330 -28.53 11.43 65.55
N TYR A 331 -29.40 12.41 65.78
CA TYR A 331 -29.69 12.89 67.13
C TYR A 331 -31.21 12.95 67.37
N GLU A 332 -31.56 13.05 68.64
CA GLU A 332 -32.92 13.21 69.13
C GLU A 332 -32.96 14.45 70.03
N LYS A 333 -33.95 15.31 69.85
CA LYS A 333 -34.22 16.46 70.74
C LYS A 333 -35.41 16.13 71.65
N GLN A 334 -35.29 16.42 72.93
CA GLN A 334 -36.44 16.34 73.83
C GLN A 334 -37.37 17.53 73.60
N MET A 335 -38.65 17.25 73.39
CA MET A 335 -39.72 18.23 73.20
C MET A 335 -40.36 18.60 74.56
N PRO A 336 -41.08 19.74 74.65
CA PRO A 336 -41.65 20.22 75.93
C PRO A 336 -42.69 19.28 76.57
N ASP A 337 -43.25 18.33 75.81
CA ASP A 337 -44.16 17.29 76.28
C ASP A 337 -43.43 16.03 76.80
N GLY A 338 -42.10 16.02 76.78
CA GLY A 338 -41.24 14.91 77.19
C GLY A 338 -40.93 13.89 76.09
N THR A 339 -41.53 14.01 74.90
CA THR A 339 -41.25 13.13 73.76
C THR A 339 -39.88 13.45 73.12
N TRP A 340 -39.34 12.50 72.35
CA TRP A 340 -38.07 12.67 71.65
C TRP A 340 -38.31 12.70 70.13
N LEU A 341 -37.99 13.82 69.50
CA LEU A 341 -38.10 14.00 68.05
C LEU A 341 -36.73 13.72 67.40
N ARG A 342 -36.71 12.85 66.40
CA ARG A 342 -35.49 12.27 65.80
C ARG A 342 -35.09 12.97 64.50
N SER A 343 -33.79 13.02 64.19
CA SER A 343 -33.26 13.52 62.92
C SER A 343 -33.21 12.50 61.78
N LYS A 344 -33.11 13.02 60.55
CA LYS A 344 -32.58 12.32 59.37
C LYS A 344 -31.21 11.70 59.69
N LEU A 345 -30.91 10.60 59.00
CA LEU A 345 -29.67 9.83 59.17
C LEU A 345 -28.52 10.43 58.35
N LEU A 346 -27.41 10.77 59.01
CA LEU A 346 -26.11 10.88 58.34
C LEU A 346 -25.55 9.47 58.14
N LYS A 347 -24.98 9.18 56.97
CA LYS A 347 -24.20 7.96 56.72
C LYS A 347 -22.73 8.34 56.56
N LEU A 348 -21.84 7.67 57.30
CA LEU A 348 -20.40 7.87 57.23
C LEU A 348 -19.68 6.53 57.05
N LEU A 349 -18.56 6.54 56.33
CA LEU A 349 -17.68 5.38 56.18
C LEU A 349 -16.46 5.56 57.08
N VAL A 350 -16.29 4.70 58.09
CA VAL A 350 -15.13 4.75 58.99
C VAL A 350 -13.98 3.97 58.36
N LYS A 351 -12.83 4.62 58.13
CA LYS A 351 -11.67 3.99 57.48
C LYS A 351 -10.37 4.39 58.16
N ARG A 352 -9.32 3.61 57.87
CA ARG A 352 -7.93 3.98 58.14
C ARG A 352 -7.30 4.48 56.84
N GLY A 353 -6.50 5.54 56.89
CA GLY A 353 -5.84 6.09 55.71
C GLY A 353 -4.60 6.94 56.06
N PRO A 354 -3.56 6.93 55.23
CA PRO A 354 -2.36 7.72 55.46
C PRO A 354 -2.65 9.24 55.35
N VAL A 355 -1.88 10.05 56.07
CA VAL A 355 -1.76 11.49 55.79
C VAL A 355 -0.96 11.65 54.50
N THR A 356 -1.47 12.40 53.54
CA THR A 356 -0.85 12.56 52.22
C THR A 356 -0.29 13.96 52.03
N CYS A 357 0.94 14.04 51.51
CA CYS A 357 1.50 15.25 50.93
C CYS A 357 1.88 15.00 49.46
N GLU A 358 1.93 16.07 48.67
CA GLU A 358 2.25 15.99 47.24
C GLU A 358 3.77 15.97 47.02
N SER A 359 4.21 15.45 45.87
CA SER A 359 5.63 15.42 45.50
C SER A 359 6.20 16.84 45.35
N PRO A 360 7.52 17.03 45.54
CA PRO A 360 8.18 18.27 45.15
C PRO A 360 8.10 18.48 43.62
N SER A 361 8.43 19.69 43.18
CA SER A 361 8.41 20.09 41.77
C SER A 361 9.65 20.90 41.40
N VAL A 362 10.14 20.75 40.17
CA VAL A 362 11.31 21.46 39.64
C VAL A 362 10.88 22.26 38.41
N PRO A 363 10.74 23.59 38.48
CA PRO A 363 10.20 24.40 37.37
C PRO A 363 11.01 24.34 36.07
N ALA A 364 12.33 24.16 36.17
CA ALA A 364 13.22 23.98 35.02
C ALA A 364 13.12 22.58 34.39
N SER A 365 12.39 21.64 35.00
CA SER A 365 12.18 20.29 34.47
C SER A 365 10.90 20.21 33.64
N SER A 366 10.91 19.40 32.58
CA SER A 366 9.75 19.14 31.74
C SER A 366 9.61 17.65 31.47
N GLY A 367 8.42 17.09 31.66
CA GLY A 367 8.15 15.66 31.45
C GLY A 367 9.03 14.71 32.27
N GLY A 368 9.45 15.11 33.48
CA GLY A 368 10.35 14.32 34.33
C GLY A 368 11.83 14.37 33.92
N ARG A 369 12.24 15.36 33.11
CA ARG A 369 13.63 15.54 32.66
C ARG A 369 14.12 16.96 32.91
N LEU A 370 15.39 17.10 33.29
CA LEU A 370 16.07 18.39 33.42
C LEU A 370 17.19 18.47 32.38
N ASP A 371 17.10 19.39 31.41
CA ASP A 371 18.19 19.66 30.47
C ASP A 371 19.24 20.54 31.16
N VAL A 372 20.45 20.01 31.32
CA VAL A 372 21.57 20.67 31.99
C VAL A 372 21.89 22.05 31.38
N ARG A 373 21.55 22.26 30.10
CA ARG A 373 21.76 23.53 29.38
C ARG A 373 20.80 24.66 29.79
N ASP A 374 19.68 24.31 30.44
CA ASP A 374 18.69 25.27 31.00
C ASP A 374 19.01 25.68 32.44
N VAL A 375 19.99 25.05 33.08
CA VAL A 375 20.39 25.38 34.44
C VAL A 375 21.32 26.58 34.44
N ASP A 376 21.05 27.54 35.32
CA ASP A 376 21.89 28.72 35.49
C ASP A 376 23.25 28.30 36.12
N PRO A 377 24.39 28.60 35.47
CA PRO A 377 25.70 28.15 35.93
C PRO A 377 26.19 28.83 37.23
N VAL A 378 25.50 29.88 37.69
CA VAL A 378 25.78 30.61 38.94
C VAL A 378 24.78 30.22 40.03
N ALA A 379 23.48 30.12 39.71
CA ALA A 379 22.42 29.90 40.70
C ALA A 379 22.05 28.42 40.94
N GLY A 380 22.29 27.53 39.98
CA GLY A 380 21.84 26.13 40.05
C GLY A 380 20.37 25.95 39.66
N VAL A 381 19.71 24.91 40.19
CA VAL A 381 18.31 24.56 39.88
C VAL A 381 17.40 24.71 41.11
N GLU A 382 16.22 25.29 40.92
CA GLU A 382 15.20 25.47 41.96
C GLU A 382 14.31 24.23 42.15
N VAL A 383 14.02 23.87 43.40
CA VAL A 383 13.11 22.81 43.82
C VAL A 383 12.04 23.41 44.74
N ILE A 384 10.76 23.24 44.42
CA ILE A 384 9.61 23.80 45.16
C ILE A 384 8.80 22.67 45.80
N MET A 385 8.53 22.78 47.10
CA MET A 385 7.69 21.84 47.85
C MET A 385 6.32 22.47 48.20
N PRO A 386 5.20 21.75 47.97
CA PRO A 386 3.84 22.25 48.15
C PRO A 386 3.31 22.10 49.59
N PRO A 387 2.26 22.85 49.99
CA PRO A 387 1.62 22.71 51.31
C PRO A 387 0.87 21.37 51.47
N TYR A 388 0.79 20.86 52.70
CA TYR A 388 0.19 19.55 53.03
C TYR A 388 -0.96 19.64 54.05
N GLN A 389 -1.76 18.57 54.10
CA GLN A 389 -2.90 18.48 55.02
C GLN A 389 -2.43 18.44 56.49
N GLY A 390 -2.77 19.47 57.26
CA GLY A 390 -2.37 19.59 58.67
C GLY A 390 -1.02 20.28 58.92
N MET A 391 -0.51 21.03 57.94
CA MET A 391 0.67 21.91 58.04
C MET A 391 0.49 22.97 59.13
N GLN A 392 1.53 23.20 59.95
CA GLN A 392 1.53 24.17 61.04
C GLN A 392 2.94 24.72 61.32
N GLU A 393 3.02 25.79 62.13
CA GLU A 393 4.29 26.36 62.60
C GLU A 393 5.11 25.34 63.43
N GLY A 394 6.42 25.37 63.28
CA GLY A 394 7.35 24.53 64.06
C GLY A 394 7.60 23.13 63.49
N ASP A 395 6.89 22.73 62.43
CA ASP A 395 7.28 21.57 61.63
C ASP A 395 8.63 21.84 60.92
N VAL A 396 9.51 20.83 60.88
CA VAL A 396 10.85 20.93 60.28
C VAL A 396 10.91 20.08 59.01
N ILE A 397 11.45 20.66 57.94
CA ILE A 397 11.52 20.05 56.61
C ILE A 397 12.99 19.86 56.20
N ARG A 398 13.25 18.73 55.55
CA ARG A 398 14.51 18.42 54.85
C ARG A 398 14.19 17.93 53.46
N MET A 399 14.86 18.48 52.46
CA MET A 399 14.78 18.02 51.07
C MET A 399 16.05 17.20 50.76
N THR A 400 15.90 16.09 50.05
CA THR A 400 17.02 15.32 49.49
C THR A 400 16.97 15.32 47.96
N TRP A 401 18.15 15.22 47.36
CA TRP A 401 18.41 15.06 45.93
C TRP A 401 19.47 13.96 45.83
N ASP A 402 19.02 12.74 45.59
CA ASP A 402 19.84 11.54 45.75
C ASP A 402 19.98 10.81 44.41
N ASN A 403 21.17 10.35 44.06
CA ASN A 403 21.39 9.59 42.81
C ASN A 403 21.43 8.08 43.08
N GLU A 404 21.09 7.24 42.09
CA GLU A 404 20.93 5.79 42.29
C GLU A 404 22.19 5.07 42.83
N ASP A 405 23.38 5.66 42.63
CA ASP A 405 24.67 5.14 43.10
C ASP A 405 25.13 5.72 44.46
N ASN A 406 24.38 6.63 45.08
CA ASN A 406 24.75 7.39 46.30
C ASN A 406 26.13 8.10 46.23
N THR A 407 26.61 8.36 45.01
CA THR A 407 27.89 9.07 44.78
C THR A 407 27.72 10.59 44.80
N GLY A 408 26.47 11.06 44.87
CA GLY A 408 26.14 12.45 44.63
C GLY A 408 25.17 13.13 45.59
N ASP A 409 24.62 12.39 46.54
CA ASP A 409 23.52 12.81 47.41
C ASP A 409 23.69 14.19 48.04
N TYR A 410 22.65 15.00 47.93
CA TYR A 410 22.57 16.34 48.50
C TYR A 410 21.33 16.44 49.39
N THR A 411 21.54 16.61 50.69
CA THR A 411 20.48 16.97 51.65
C THR A 411 20.55 18.46 51.93
N SER A 412 19.40 19.14 51.89
CA SER A 412 19.30 20.55 52.29
C SER A 412 19.58 20.73 53.79
N GLU A 413 20.06 21.90 54.18
CA GLU A 413 20.03 22.27 55.61
C GLU A 413 18.58 22.25 56.14
N PRO A 414 18.33 21.85 57.40
CA PRO A 414 16.98 21.74 57.94
C PRO A 414 16.26 23.09 58.02
N TYR A 415 15.07 23.19 57.42
CA TYR A 415 14.25 24.40 57.42
C TYR A 415 13.04 24.26 58.35
N GLY A 416 12.94 25.10 59.38
CA GLY A 416 11.77 25.17 60.26
C GLY A 416 10.71 26.13 59.72
N LEU A 417 9.46 25.66 59.61
CA LEU A 417 8.34 26.47 59.11
C LEU A 417 7.99 27.62 60.05
N LYS A 418 7.89 28.82 59.47
CA LYS A 418 7.44 30.05 60.14
C LYS A 418 5.91 30.20 60.02
N PRO A 419 5.26 31.07 60.83
CA PRO A 419 3.83 31.37 60.69
C PRO A 419 3.40 31.80 59.27
N THR A 420 4.29 32.47 58.54
CA THR A 420 4.07 32.95 57.16
C THR A 420 4.03 31.83 56.12
N ASP A 421 4.59 30.67 56.45
CA ASP A 421 4.83 29.58 55.50
C ASP A 421 3.66 28.59 55.52
N VAL A 422 2.79 28.65 56.54
CA VAL A 422 1.64 27.77 56.72
C VAL A 422 0.63 27.95 55.57
N GLY A 423 0.48 26.90 54.75
CA GLY A 423 -0.39 26.92 53.57
C GLY A 423 0.25 27.53 52.32
N GLN A 424 1.56 27.82 52.32
CA GLN A 424 2.31 28.34 51.18
C GLN A 424 3.39 27.33 50.72
N PRO A 425 3.82 27.37 49.44
CA PRO A 425 4.96 26.58 48.98
C PRO A 425 6.31 27.19 49.42
N VAL A 426 7.35 26.36 49.49
CA VAL A 426 8.72 26.77 49.91
C VAL A 426 9.77 26.23 48.93
N SER A 427 10.74 27.06 48.55
CA SER A 427 11.79 26.76 47.55
C SER A 427 13.17 26.46 48.16
N PHE A 428 13.91 25.56 47.51
CA PHE A 428 15.31 25.20 47.74
C PHE A 428 16.10 25.28 46.42
N HIS A 429 17.45 25.32 46.47
CA HIS A 429 18.30 25.41 45.28
C HIS A 429 19.44 24.37 45.34
N VAL A 430 19.66 23.64 44.24
CA VAL A 430 20.72 22.64 44.10
C VAL A 430 21.85 23.17 43.19
N PRO A 431 23.10 23.25 43.65
CA PRO A 431 24.22 23.83 42.89
C PRO A 431 24.50 23.21 41.51
N PHE A 432 24.77 24.06 40.51
CA PHE A 432 25.04 23.64 39.12
C PHE A 432 26.13 22.56 38.98
N ALA A 433 27.19 22.61 39.79
CA ALA A 433 28.28 21.62 39.73
C ALA A 433 27.83 20.19 40.13
N LEU A 434 26.81 20.06 41.00
CA LEU A 434 26.22 18.76 41.34
C LEU A 434 25.33 18.27 40.19
N VAL A 435 24.48 19.15 39.64
CA VAL A 435 23.63 18.83 38.48
C VAL A 435 24.47 18.40 37.26
N MET A 436 25.59 19.09 36.99
CA MET A 436 26.55 18.70 35.94
C MET A 436 27.15 17.31 36.17
N ARG A 437 27.48 16.95 37.42
CA ARG A 437 28.05 15.64 37.76
C ARG A 437 27.02 14.52 37.54
N ASP A 438 25.76 14.77 37.86
CA ASP A 438 24.67 13.79 37.80
C ASP A 438 24.10 13.63 36.37
N THR A 439 24.79 14.13 35.34
CA THR A 439 24.35 14.07 33.94
C THR A 439 24.20 12.62 33.43
N GLU A 440 23.10 12.36 32.73
CA GLU A 440 22.58 11.04 32.33
C GLU A 440 22.16 10.11 33.49
N GLN A 441 22.13 10.58 34.74
CA GLN A 441 21.66 9.80 35.89
C GLN A 441 20.22 10.17 36.30
N ALA A 442 19.52 9.19 36.86
CA ALA A 442 18.26 9.43 37.55
C ALA A 442 18.55 9.97 38.96
N VAL A 443 17.91 11.09 39.29
CA VAL A 443 17.96 11.72 40.61
C VAL A 443 16.58 11.66 41.24
N THR A 444 16.52 11.28 42.51
CA THR A 444 15.29 11.13 43.27
C THR A 444 15.21 12.26 44.29
N ILE A 445 14.15 13.05 44.19
CA ILE A 445 13.92 14.24 44.99
C ILE A 445 12.76 13.96 45.95
N ALA A 446 13.02 14.06 47.25
CA ALA A 446 12.00 13.86 48.27
C ALA A 446 12.11 14.92 49.36
N TYR A 447 11.06 15.07 50.16
CA TYR A 447 11.14 15.78 51.43
C TYR A 447 10.44 15.00 52.54
N GLU A 448 10.93 15.15 53.77
CA GLU A 448 10.27 14.68 54.98
C GLU A 448 9.86 15.84 55.87
N VAL A 449 8.76 15.66 56.59
CA VAL A 449 8.26 16.62 57.59
C VAL A 449 8.29 15.97 58.96
N VAL A 450 9.01 16.61 59.89
CA VAL A 450 9.21 16.14 61.26
C VAL A 450 8.56 17.11 62.25
N ARG A 451 7.72 16.58 63.13
CA ARG A 451 7.05 17.31 64.23
C ARG A 451 7.48 16.70 65.55
N GLU A 452 8.04 17.52 66.45
CA GLU A 452 8.51 17.10 67.78
C GLU A 452 9.44 15.85 67.77
N GLY A 453 10.24 15.71 66.70
CA GLY A 453 11.16 14.57 66.51
C GLY A 453 10.53 13.30 65.93
N THR A 454 9.23 13.32 65.60
CA THR A 454 8.54 12.22 64.90
C THR A 454 8.23 12.62 63.46
N THR A 455 8.59 11.80 62.48
CA THR A 455 8.23 12.01 61.08
C THR A 455 6.72 11.84 60.91
N ILE A 456 6.02 12.92 60.57
CA ILE A 456 4.54 12.93 60.45
C ILE A 456 4.07 12.60 59.04
N VAL A 457 4.86 12.95 58.02
CA VAL A 457 4.63 12.58 56.63
C VAL A 457 5.96 12.61 55.86
N GLN A 458 6.10 11.71 54.89
CA GLN A 458 7.15 11.78 53.87
C GLN A 458 6.49 11.93 52.51
N SER A 459 7.07 12.77 51.65
CA SER A 459 6.58 12.95 50.29
C SER A 459 6.76 11.68 49.46
N LYS A 460 5.90 11.47 48.47
CA LYS A 460 6.27 10.60 47.36
C LYS A 460 7.43 11.25 46.61
N SER A 461 8.53 10.52 46.45
CA SER A 461 9.69 11.05 45.73
C SER A 461 9.34 11.36 44.27
N GLN A 462 9.84 12.48 43.76
CA GLN A 462 9.86 12.81 42.35
C GLN A 462 11.20 12.38 41.77
N THR A 463 11.21 11.40 40.87
CA THR A 463 12.41 11.05 40.11
C THR A 463 12.48 11.90 38.84
N LEU A 464 13.61 12.53 38.60
CA LEU A 464 13.95 13.23 37.35
C LEU A 464 15.13 12.52 36.69
N LEU A 465 15.19 12.50 35.37
CA LEU A 465 16.42 12.20 34.64
C LEU A 465 17.15 13.51 34.35
N VAL A 466 18.31 13.72 34.96
CA VAL A 466 19.21 14.81 34.59
C VAL A 466 19.89 14.41 33.29
N ARG A 467 19.79 15.27 32.27
CA ARG A 467 20.23 14.91 30.92
C ARG A 467 20.87 16.09 30.21
N GLN A 468 21.97 15.88 29.50
CA GLN A 468 22.38 16.87 28.50
C GLN A 468 21.72 16.47 27.19
N VAL A 469 20.65 17.17 26.82
CA VAL A 469 19.96 16.89 25.56
C VAL A 469 20.93 17.17 24.41
N ARG A 470 21.03 16.23 23.46
CA ARG A 470 21.94 16.35 22.31
C ARG A 470 21.67 17.65 21.56
N SER A 471 22.73 18.34 21.15
CA SER A 471 22.63 19.49 20.23
C SER A 471 21.88 19.11 18.94
N PRO A 472 21.15 20.04 18.31
CA PRO A 472 20.43 19.79 17.07
C PRO A 472 21.41 19.55 15.92
N SER A 473 20.98 18.87 14.86
CA SER A 473 21.74 18.86 13.60
C SER A 473 21.77 20.27 13.01
N ALA A 474 22.91 20.64 12.39
CA ALA A 474 22.93 21.77 11.47
C ALA A 474 22.18 21.39 10.18
N MET A 475 21.62 22.37 9.49
CA MET A 475 20.91 22.19 8.23
C MET A 475 21.54 23.06 7.14
N ILE A 476 21.34 22.69 5.87
CA ILE A 476 21.68 23.51 4.71
C ILE A 476 20.37 23.90 4.02
N ASP A 477 20.16 25.20 3.79
CA ASP A 477 18.90 25.72 3.25
C ASP A 477 18.66 25.32 1.79
N GLU A 478 19.71 25.20 0.99
CA GLU A 478 19.65 24.73 -0.39
C GLU A 478 19.49 23.20 -0.53
N ALA A 479 19.49 22.44 0.58
CA ALA A 479 19.33 20.98 0.53
C ALA A 479 17.86 20.56 0.49
N VAL A 480 17.51 19.69 -0.46
CA VAL A 480 16.17 19.09 -0.57
C VAL A 480 16.20 17.74 0.14
N GLY A 481 15.93 17.76 1.44
CA GLY A 481 16.12 16.60 2.32
C GLY A 481 17.60 16.29 2.50
N ASP A 482 17.99 15.02 2.40
CA ASP A 482 19.39 14.57 2.56
C ASP A 482 20.21 14.72 1.25
N THR A 483 19.83 15.64 0.37
CA THR A 483 20.42 15.81 -0.98
C THR A 483 20.70 17.27 -1.28
N ILE A 484 21.90 17.56 -1.81
CA ILE A 484 22.33 18.90 -2.18
C ILE A 484 22.86 18.92 -3.62
N ASN A 485 22.43 19.91 -4.39
CA ASN A 485 22.86 20.14 -5.77
C ASN A 485 23.71 21.42 -5.83
N PRO A 486 25.01 21.36 -6.21
CA PRO A 486 25.86 22.54 -6.22
C PRO A 486 25.37 23.67 -7.16
N GLU A 487 24.62 23.35 -8.21
CA GLU A 487 24.09 24.35 -9.17
C GLU A 487 23.02 25.28 -8.54
N ASP A 488 22.37 24.84 -7.46
CA ASP A 488 21.42 25.66 -6.70
C ASP A 488 22.14 26.57 -5.66
N CYS A 489 23.43 26.34 -5.42
CA CYS A 489 24.24 27.00 -4.39
C CYS A 489 25.14 28.14 -4.93
N ALA A 490 24.71 28.88 -5.96
CA ALA A 490 25.54 29.86 -6.68
C ALA A 490 26.04 31.06 -5.84
N GLY A 491 25.55 31.23 -4.60
CA GLY A 491 26.06 32.19 -3.60
C GLY A 491 26.97 31.59 -2.53
N GLY A 492 27.22 30.27 -2.60
CA GLY A 492 27.51 29.45 -1.41
C GLY A 492 26.22 28.86 -0.83
N ALA A 493 26.37 27.81 -0.01
CA ALA A 493 25.28 27.16 0.70
C ALA A 493 25.21 27.64 2.14
N HIS A 494 24.02 27.97 2.63
CA HIS A 494 23.83 28.59 3.93
C HIS A 494 23.59 27.51 5.00
N VAL A 495 24.53 27.36 5.93
CA VAL A 495 24.45 26.40 7.03
C VAL A 495 23.82 27.08 8.24
N HIS A 496 22.64 26.62 8.64
CA HIS A 496 21.91 27.10 9.81
C HIS A 496 22.04 26.15 11.00
N ILE A 497 22.43 26.70 12.15
CA ILE A 497 22.38 26.04 13.46
C ILE A 497 21.14 26.55 14.20
N PRO A 498 20.17 25.68 14.52
CA PRO A 498 18.93 26.09 15.16
C PRO A 498 19.12 26.72 16.55
N ILE A 499 18.23 27.64 16.91
CA ILE A 499 18.16 28.27 18.25
C ILE A 499 18.15 27.26 19.41
N SER A 500 17.65 26.04 19.18
CA SER A 500 17.64 24.93 20.15
C SER A 500 19.03 24.38 20.52
N ALA A 501 20.11 24.82 19.85
CA ALA A 501 21.50 24.63 20.28
C ALA A 501 21.87 25.47 21.52
N LYS A 502 21.04 26.44 21.91
CA LYS A 502 21.20 27.28 23.12
C LYS A 502 22.60 27.92 23.17
N LEU A 503 23.00 28.57 22.07
CA LEU A 503 24.26 29.29 21.95
C LEU A 503 24.28 30.51 22.89
N ARG A 504 25.43 30.75 23.53
CA ARG A 504 25.65 31.86 24.47
C ARG A 504 26.64 32.86 23.88
N GLY A 505 26.54 34.13 24.27
CA GLY A 505 27.44 35.17 23.76
C GLY A 505 28.89 34.87 24.16
N GLY A 506 29.79 34.86 23.19
CA GLY A 506 31.20 34.50 23.38
C GLY A 506 31.52 33.02 23.14
N ASP A 507 30.54 32.14 22.90
CA ASP A 507 30.78 30.78 22.42
C ASP A 507 31.42 30.81 21.02
N LYS A 508 32.26 29.83 20.70
CA LYS A 508 32.77 29.64 19.33
C LYS A 508 32.12 28.44 18.68
N VAL A 509 31.78 28.59 17.41
CA VAL A 509 31.22 27.55 16.56
C VAL A 509 32.25 27.21 15.48
N VAL A 510 32.68 25.95 15.46
CA VAL A 510 33.54 25.39 14.40
C VAL A 510 32.66 24.54 13.49
N VAL A 511 32.63 24.82 12.18
CA VAL A 511 31.87 24.04 11.18
C VAL A 511 32.85 23.33 10.25
N THR A 512 32.64 22.03 10.03
CA THR A 512 33.43 21.20 9.13
C THR A 512 32.54 20.44 8.15
N LEU A 513 32.93 20.40 6.89
CA LEU A 513 32.30 19.60 5.83
C LEU A 513 33.36 18.71 5.18
N GLN A 514 33.13 17.39 5.21
CA GLN A 514 34.09 16.38 4.77
C GLN A 514 33.42 15.36 3.84
N GLY A 515 33.96 15.18 2.64
CA GLY A 515 33.49 14.18 1.68
C GLY A 515 34.05 12.78 1.93
N GLN A 516 33.17 11.77 1.85
CA GLN A 516 33.56 10.36 1.86
C GLN A 516 34.64 10.05 0.82
N GLY A 517 35.64 9.26 1.20
CA GLY A 517 36.74 8.87 0.32
C GLY A 517 37.76 9.97 0.00
N GLY A 518 37.87 11.02 0.82
CA GLY A 518 38.85 12.10 0.64
C GLY A 518 38.46 13.07 -0.48
N GLY A 519 37.19 13.51 -0.48
CA GLY A 519 36.73 14.61 -1.32
C GLY A 519 37.16 15.98 -0.76
N GLY A 520 36.66 17.07 -1.36
CA GLY A 520 36.98 18.42 -0.90
C GLY A 520 36.58 18.63 0.56
N GLU A 521 37.51 19.11 1.40
CA GLU A 521 37.26 19.45 2.79
C GLU A 521 37.09 20.97 2.97
N TYR A 522 36.19 21.37 3.85
CA TYR A 522 35.99 22.76 4.26
C TYR A 522 35.89 22.85 5.79
N ASN A 523 36.50 23.89 6.36
CA ASN A 523 36.49 24.17 7.79
C ASN A 523 36.40 25.69 8.01
N SER A 524 35.55 26.12 8.93
CA SER A 524 35.35 27.52 9.30
C SER A 524 35.11 27.66 10.81
N THR A 525 35.43 28.82 11.38
CA THR A 525 35.21 29.12 12.80
C THR A 525 34.68 30.53 12.97
N ALA A 526 33.58 30.68 13.71
CA ALA A 526 32.96 31.95 14.04
C ALA A 526 32.69 32.07 15.55
N THR A 527 32.63 33.30 16.07
CA THR A 527 32.30 33.58 17.49
C THR A 527 30.91 34.19 17.58
N VAL A 528 30.08 33.69 18.48
CA VAL A 528 28.71 34.17 18.70
C VAL A 528 28.76 35.54 19.38
N SER A 529 28.27 36.57 18.70
CA SER A 529 28.15 37.91 19.29
C SER A 529 26.96 38.01 20.26
N PRO A 530 26.95 38.97 21.21
CA PRO A 530 25.81 39.17 22.12
C PRO A 530 24.47 39.43 21.41
N GLU A 531 24.49 39.98 20.19
CA GLU A 531 23.30 40.28 19.39
C GLU A 531 22.70 39.05 18.70
N GLN A 532 23.47 37.95 18.58
CA GLN A 532 23.04 36.68 17.97
C GLN A 532 22.49 35.68 18.99
N VAL A 533 22.54 35.99 20.29
CA VAL A 533 22.04 35.12 21.36
C VAL A 533 20.52 35.03 21.27
N GLY A 534 19.98 33.81 21.19
CA GLY A 534 18.54 33.59 21.00
C GLY A 534 18.05 33.84 19.57
N SER A 535 18.95 33.82 18.59
CA SER A 535 18.63 33.75 17.15
C SER A 535 19.25 32.49 16.54
N GLU A 536 18.89 32.17 15.30
CA GLU A 536 19.59 31.14 14.52
C GLU A 536 20.97 31.65 14.08
N PHE A 537 21.93 30.73 13.95
CA PHE A 537 23.32 31.08 13.66
C PHE A 537 23.75 30.49 12.32
N GLU A 538 24.22 31.36 11.42
CA GLU A 538 24.45 31.07 10.01
C GLU A 538 25.94 31.12 9.64
N ILE A 539 26.40 30.15 8.85
CA ILE A 539 27.74 30.12 8.23
C ILE A 539 27.60 29.70 6.75
N VAL A 540 28.24 30.42 5.83
CA VAL A 540 28.20 30.09 4.39
C VAL A 540 29.35 29.14 4.00
N VAL A 541 29.02 28.02 3.36
CA VAL A 541 29.96 27.08 2.74
C VAL A 541 30.10 27.39 1.25
N PRO A 542 31.31 27.62 0.70
CA PRO A 542 31.48 27.98 -0.72
C PRO A 542 31.03 26.87 -1.69
N GLU A 543 30.36 27.26 -2.79
CA GLU A 543 29.90 26.38 -3.88
C GLU A 543 31.00 25.40 -4.35
N ALA A 544 32.22 25.90 -4.52
CA ALA A 544 33.38 25.11 -4.97
C ALA A 544 33.71 23.91 -4.04
N ALA A 545 33.41 24.00 -2.74
CA ALA A 545 33.59 22.89 -1.80
C ALA A 545 32.53 21.79 -2.00
N LEU A 546 31.33 22.15 -2.47
CA LEU A 546 30.28 21.19 -2.84
C LEU A 546 30.57 20.58 -4.22
N VAL A 547 30.95 21.37 -5.23
CA VAL A 547 31.34 20.88 -6.56
C VAL A 547 32.48 19.84 -6.48
N ALA A 548 33.45 20.03 -5.57
CA ALA A 548 34.52 19.08 -5.32
C ALA A 548 34.08 17.72 -4.75
N ASN A 549 32.80 17.58 -4.39
CA ASN A 549 32.21 16.39 -3.76
C ASN A 549 31.05 15.77 -4.56
N VAL A 550 30.79 16.20 -5.80
CA VAL A 550 29.73 15.62 -6.66
C VAL A 550 29.87 14.09 -6.79
N ASP A 551 28.72 13.41 -6.73
CA ASP A 551 28.52 11.97 -6.64
C ASP A 551 29.16 11.34 -5.38
N ARG A 552 29.27 12.11 -4.29
CA ARG A 552 29.73 11.65 -2.97
C ARG A 552 28.83 12.15 -1.86
N THR A 553 28.75 11.35 -0.80
CA THR A 553 28.18 11.75 0.48
C THR A 553 29.15 12.65 1.24
N VAL A 554 28.69 13.81 1.71
CA VAL A 554 29.40 14.69 2.63
C VAL A 554 28.82 14.60 4.04
N ALA A 555 29.69 14.68 5.04
CA ALA A 555 29.30 14.83 6.44
C ALA A 555 29.56 16.29 6.86
N LEU A 556 28.48 17.01 7.19
CA LEU A 556 28.51 18.33 7.82
C LEU A 556 28.47 18.15 9.33
N ARG A 557 29.41 18.75 10.05
CA ARG A 557 29.52 18.70 11.51
C ARG A 557 29.76 20.09 12.07
N TYR A 558 29.36 20.32 13.30
CA TYR A 558 29.79 21.49 14.06
C TYR A 558 30.11 21.15 15.52
N THR A 559 30.94 21.98 16.13
CA THR A 559 31.33 21.89 17.54
C THR A 559 31.19 23.26 18.19
N ILE A 560 30.60 23.31 19.39
CA ILE A 560 30.48 24.53 20.22
C ILE A 560 31.56 24.48 21.31
N GLU A 561 32.54 25.38 21.25
CA GLU A 561 33.44 25.66 22.37
C GLU A 561 32.82 26.71 23.28
N ARG A 562 32.43 26.32 24.50
CA ARG A 562 31.77 27.23 25.46
C ARG A 562 32.76 28.20 26.10
N GLN A 563 32.40 29.48 26.19
CA GLN A 563 33.33 30.53 26.69
C GLN A 563 33.84 30.27 28.12
N ASN A 564 33.04 29.62 28.95
CA ASN A 564 33.36 29.30 30.35
C ASN A 564 34.32 28.12 30.53
N GLY A 565 34.82 27.51 29.45
CA GLY A 565 35.73 26.36 29.51
C GLY A 565 35.05 25.03 29.85
N ALA A 566 33.71 24.95 29.76
CA ALA A 566 33.02 23.66 29.77
C ALA A 566 33.46 22.80 28.56
N PRO A 567 33.36 21.46 28.65
CA PRO A 567 33.71 20.57 27.54
C PRO A 567 33.01 20.96 26.23
N PRO A 568 33.68 20.84 25.07
CA PRO A 568 33.06 21.14 23.78
C PRO A 568 31.81 20.29 23.52
N GLU A 569 30.78 20.90 22.94
CA GLU A 569 29.51 20.24 22.60
C GLU A 569 29.45 19.98 21.08
N ASP A 570 29.49 18.72 20.69
CA ASP A 570 29.43 18.32 19.28
C ASP A 570 27.98 18.17 18.78
N GLY A 571 27.69 18.79 17.64
CA GLY A 571 26.48 18.55 16.87
C GLY A 571 26.47 17.14 16.25
N PRO A 572 25.29 16.56 15.99
CA PRO A 572 25.16 15.41 15.10
C PRO A 572 25.76 15.74 13.73
N ALA A 573 26.43 14.77 13.12
CA ALA A 573 26.78 14.89 11.71
C ALA A 573 25.49 14.86 10.88
N ALA A 574 25.17 15.95 10.18
CA ALA A 574 24.21 15.94 9.09
C ALA A 574 24.90 15.35 7.85
N VAL A 575 24.19 14.51 7.11
CA VAL A 575 24.75 13.72 6.01
C VAL A 575 23.97 14.05 4.76
N TYR A 576 24.66 14.53 3.73
CA TYR A 576 24.05 14.93 2.47
C TYR A 576 24.73 14.22 1.31
N ASP A 577 23.94 13.65 0.40
CA ASP A 577 24.45 13.21 -0.89
C ASP A 577 24.57 14.43 -1.82
N VAL A 578 25.80 14.76 -2.22
CA VAL A 578 26.04 15.79 -3.23
C VAL A 578 25.83 15.16 -4.59
N VAL A 579 24.68 15.39 -5.21
CA VAL A 579 24.38 14.89 -6.54
C VAL A 579 24.06 16.02 -7.49
N SER A 580 24.73 16.02 -8.64
CA SER A 580 24.18 16.69 -9.82
C SER A 580 22.89 15.95 -10.19
N ALA A 581 21.76 16.60 -9.95
CA ALA A 581 20.41 16.08 -10.11
C ALA A 581 19.66 16.88 -11.19
N PRO A 582 18.72 16.26 -11.93
CA PRO A 582 18.01 16.96 -12.99
C PRO A 582 17.10 18.07 -12.44
N LEU A 583 17.01 19.15 -13.21
CA LEU A 583 16.04 20.23 -13.04
C LEU A 583 14.64 19.70 -12.68
N SER A 584 13.98 20.39 -11.76
CA SER A 584 12.53 20.31 -11.59
C SER A 584 11.82 20.60 -12.92
N GLY A 585 10.73 19.88 -13.20
CA GLY A 585 10.00 20.02 -14.43
C GLY A 585 8.99 18.90 -14.67
N LEU A 586 7.73 19.34 -14.81
CA LEU A 586 6.60 18.52 -15.27
C LEU A 586 6.98 17.71 -16.51
N LEU A 587 6.88 16.38 -16.44
CA LEU A 587 7.44 15.46 -17.43
C LEU A 587 6.53 15.28 -18.65
N ARG A 588 7.12 15.46 -19.84
CA ARG A 588 6.60 14.97 -21.13
C ARG A 588 7.60 13.98 -21.74
N VAL A 589 7.38 12.70 -21.48
CA VAL A 589 8.12 11.61 -22.12
C VAL A 589 7.52 11.32 -23.49
N MET A 590 8.36 11.20 -24.51
CA MET A 590 7.98 10.97 -25.90
C MET A 590 8.91 9.95 -26.57
N GLY A 591 8.39 9.25 -27.57
CA GLY A 591 9.03 8.10 -28.22
C GLY A 591 8.22 6.82 -28.02
N ALA A 592 8.37 5.87 -28.94
CA ALA A 592 7.67 4.59 -28.87
C ALA A 592 8.49 3.55 -28.09
N ARG A 593 7.79 2.72 -27.28
CA ARG A 593 8.37 1.48 -26.73
C ARG A 593 8.78 0.56 -27.87
N ALA A 594 9.90 -0.15 -27.74
CA ALA A 594 10.37 -1.07 -28.77
C ALA A 594 9.36 -2.19 -29.07
N ASN A 595 9.32 -2.72 -30.29
CA ASN A 595 8.39 -3.78 -30.65
C ASN A 595 9.10 -5.09 -31.00
N SER A 596 8.32 -6.16 -31.12
CA SER A 596 8.75 -7.53 -31.38
C SER A 596 9.06 -7.82 -32.86
N GLY A 597 8.93 -6.83 -33.75
CA GLY A 597 9.08 -6.95 -35.21
C GLY A 597 10.52 -7.08 -35.72
N GLN A 598 11.38 -7.80 -35.00
CA GLN A 598 12.85 -7.74 -35.17
C GLN A 598 13.35 -8.16 -36.55
N TYR A 599 12.66 -9.05 -37.26
CA TYR A 599 13.03 -9.43 -38.63
C TYR A 599 12.81 -8.31 -39.67
N ARG A 600 12.11 -7.22 -39.29
CA ARG A 600 11.97 -5.97 -40.03
C ARG A 600 12.44 -4.78 -39.21
N ALA A 601 13.75 -4.72 -38.97
CA ALA A 601 14.41 -3.64 -38.26
C ALA A 601 14.25 -2.21 -38.89
N SER A 602 13.48 -2.08 -39.96
CA SER A 602 12.87 -0.83 -40.44
C SER A 602 11.76 -0.25 -39.54
N SER A 603 11.09 -1.08 -38.74
CA SER A 603 9.90 -0.66 -37.98
C SER A 603 10.04 -0.86 -36.46
N VAL A 604 11.28 -1.00 -35.97
CA VAL A 604 11.59 -1.14 -34.53
C VAL A 604 12.05 0.20 -33.95
N PRO A 605 11.18 0.94 -33.24
CA PRO A 605 11.63 2.08 -32.43
C PRO A 605 12.49 1.57 -31.28
N GLU A 606 13.55 2.27 -30.87
CA GLU A 606 14.38 1.84 -29.73
C GLU A 606 14.66 2.94 -28.70
N HIS A 607 14.29 4.20 -28.95
CA HIS A 607 14.62 5.32 -28.07
C HIS A 607 13.39 6.12 -27.62
N LEU A 608 13.42 6.51 -26.35
CA LEU A 608 12.50 7.47 -25.74
C LEU A 608 13.30 8.65 -25.18
N SER A 609 12.68 9.81 -25.06
CA SER A 609 13.30 11.05 -24.55
C SER A 609 12.38 11.78 -23.59
N ALA A 610 12.96 12.38 -22.55
CA ALA A 610 12.24 13.18 -21.55
C ALA A 610 12.43 14.68 -21.80
N TRP A 611 11.32 15.40 -21.72
CA TRP A 611 11.25 16.84 -21.96
C TRP A 611 10.40 17.49 -20.88
N HIS A 612 10.69 18.75 -20.57
CA HIS A 612 9.82 19.57 -19.74
C HIS A 612 8.56 19.88 -20.54
N ARG A 613 7.39 19.61 -19.97
CA ARG A 613 6.08 19.69 -20.64
C ARG A 613 5.82 21.06 -21.26
N ASP A 614 6.06 22.12 -20.49
CA ASP A 614 5.68 23.47 -20.89
C ASP A 614 6.79 24.19 -21.67
N THR A 615 8.07 24.08 -21.26
CA THR A 615 9.20 24.76 -21.93
C THR A 615 9.82 23.97 -23.09
N GLN A 616 9.50 22.67 -23.22
CA GLN A 616 10.11 21.72 -24.18
C GLN A 616 11.64 21.58 -24.05
N ALA A 617 12.24 22.05 -22.94
CA ALA A 617 13.64 21.81 -22.60
C ALA A 617 13.89 20.31 -22.37
N SER A 618 15.13 19.86 -22.58
CA SER A 618 15.51 18.47 -22.31
C SER A 618 15.61 18.25 -20.79
N VAL A 619 15.05 17.15 -20.28
CA VAL A 619 15.09 16.80 -18.85
C VAL A 619 15.93 15.55 -18.66
N GLN A 620 16.95 15.62 -17.81
CA GLN A 620 17.86 14.52 -17.48
C GLN A 620 17.19 13.49 -16.53
N ALA A 621 16.02 12.98 -16.92
CA ALA A 621 15.20 12.12 -16.08
C ALA A 621 15.91 10.84 -15.62
N GLU A 622 15.41 10.25 -14.55
CA GLU A 622 15.79 8.92 -14.10
C GLU A 622 14.84 7.87 -14.68
N TRP A 623 15.40 6.78 -15.22
CA TRP A 623 14.69 5.72 -15.90
C TRP A 623 15.00 4.36 -15.30
N ARG A 624 14.00 3.48 -15.16
CA ARG A 624 14.18 2.05 -14.88
C ARG A 624 12.97 1.23 -15.30
N TYR A 625 13.17 -0.06 -15.55
CA TYR A 625 12.03 -0.96 -15.70
C TYR A 625 11.33 -1.21 -14.35
N GLU A 626 10.04 -1.56 -14.40
CA GLU A 626 9.20 -1.77 -13.20
C GLU A 626 9.82 -2.73 -12.17
N ASP A 627 10.52 -3.74 -12.66
CA ASP A 627 11.17 -4.84 -11.93
C ASP A 627 12.67 -4.60 -11.62
N GLU A 628 13.20 -3.42 -11.95
CA GLU A 628 14.59 -3.05 -11.62
C GLU A 628 14.66 -2.22 -10.34
N SER A 629 15.69 -2.45 -9.54
CA SER A 629 15.99 -1.64 -8.35
C SER A 629 16.74 -0.35 -8.70
N THR A 630 17.68 -0.41 -9.64
CA THR A 630 18.57 0.70 -10.00
C THR A 630 17.96 1.65 -11.02
N TRP A 631 18.15 2.96 -10.79
CA TRP A 631 17.77 4.02 -11.73
C TRP A 631 18.96 4.42 -12.61
N ARG A 632 18.68 4.83 -13.85
CA ARG A 632 19.67 5.30 -14.83
C ARG A 632 19.32 6.74 -15.19
N LYS A 633 20.25 7.69 -15.03
CA LYS A 633 20.07 9.09 -15.42
C LYS A 633 20.26 9.28 -16.93
N GLY A 634 19.43 10.12 -17.56
CA GLY A 634 19.63 10.53 -18.96
C GLY A 634 18.48 11.33 -19.57
N ALA A 635 18.78 12.18 -20.54
CA ALA A 635 17.79 12.87 -21.37
C ALA A 635 17.00 11.92 -22.29
N SER A 636 17.59 10.77 -22.62
CA SER A 636 17.03 9.74 -23.49
C SER A 636 17.40 8.36 -23.00
N PHE A 637 16.52 7.39 -23.25
CA PHE A 637 16.64 6.01 -22.81
C PHE A 637 16.47 5.06 -24.00
N ARG A 638 17.34 4.05 -24.10
CA ARG A 638 17.23 2.97 -25.09
C ARG A 638 16.42 1.82 -24.50
N ASP A 639 15.27 1.53 -25.08
CA ASP A 639 14.33 0.52 -24.60
C ASP A 639 14.70 -0.88 -25.08
N THR A 640 15.36 -1.66 -24.22
CA THR A 640 15.75 -3.05 -24.46
C THR A 640 14.79 -4.09 -23.88
N ARG A 641 13.85 -3.67 -23.01
CA ARG A 641 12.83 -4.52 -22.37
C ARG A 641 11.40 -3.96 -22.54
N PRO A 642 10.91 -3.79 -23.78
CA PRO A 642 9.60 -3.20 -24.06
C PRO A 642 8.38 -3.86 -23.42
N TRP A 643 8.46 -5.15 -23.05
CA TRP A 643 7.38 -5.90 -22.40
C TRP A 643 7.19 -5.54 -20.91
N VAL A 644 8.12 -4.79 -20.30
CA VAL A 644 8.03 -4.33 -18.91
C VAL A 644 7.58 -2.86 -18.87
N PRO A 645 6.72 -2.42 -17.94
CA PRO A 645 6.44 -1.00 -17.75
C PRO A 645 7.73 -0.22 -17.46
N LEU A 646 7.84 0.99 -18.01
CA LEU A 646 9.03 1.83 -17.89
C LEU A 646 8.72 3.02 -16.97
N LYS A 647 9.35 3.05 -15.80
CA LYS A 647 9.26 4.16 -14.85
C LYS A 647 10.23 5.26 -15.24
N VAL A 648 9.73 6.50 -15.21
CA VAL A 648 10.49 7.72 -15.50
C VAL A 648 10.17 8.75 -14.41
N ARG A 649 11.17 9.39 -13.82
CA ARG A 649 10.96 10.45 -12.81
C ARG A 649 11.94 11.63 -12.95
N ALA A 650 11.47 12.79 -12.54
CA ALA A 650 12.26 13.98 -12.21
C ALA A 650 12.16 14.21 -10.68
N LEU A 651 12.60 15.37 -10.20
CA LEU A 651 12.52 15.73 -8.79
C LEU A 651 11.07 15.87 -8.29
N ASP A 652 10.19 16.41 -9.13
CA ASP A 652 8.84 16.89 -8.81
C ASP A 652 7.70 16.19 -9.59
N ASP A 653 8.01 15.39 -10.62
CA ASP A 653 7.03 14.64 -11.41
C ASP A 653 7.51 13.21 -11.72
N SER A 654 6.57 12.29 -11.92
CA SER A 654 6.86 10.91 -12.35
C SER A 654 5.78 10.33 -13.24
N VAL A 655 6.20 9.50 -14.19
CA VAL A 655 5.31 8.81 -15.12
C VAL A 655 5.76 7.36 -15.29
N THR A 656 4.80 6.44 -15.35
CA THR A 656 5.05 5.07 -15.80
C THR A 656 4.45 4.91 -17.19
N LEU A 657 5.26 4.46 -18.14
CA LEU A 657 4.81 4.14 -19.50
C LEU A 657 4.32 2.70 -19.54
N SER A 658 3.26 2.47 -20.32
CA SER A 658 2.79 1.12 -20.63
C SER A 658 3.90 0.28 -21.26
N PRO A 659 3.87 -1.06 -21.13
CA PRO A 659 4.58 -1.96 -22.05
C PRO A 659 4.25 -1.63 -23.52
N VAL A 660 5.01 -2.19 -24.46
CA VAL A 660 4.68 -2.09 -25.89
C VAL A 660 3.24 -2.56 -26.13
N ASN A 661 2.46 -1.65 -26.69
CA ASN A 661 1.01 -1.77 -26.82
C ASN A 661 0.55 -1.70 -28.29
N ILE A 662 1.50 -1.70 -29.24
CA ILE A 662 1.26 -1.85 -30.68
C ILE A 662 2.23 -2.91 -31.21
N ALA A 663 1.66 -3.95 -31.82
CA ALA A 663 2.36 -4.97 -32.60
C ALA A 663 1.76 -5.03 -34.02
N SER A 664 2.52 -5.51 -34.99
CA SER A 664 2.07 -5.54 -36.38
C SER A 664 2.84 -6.55 -37.23
N ASP A 665 2.17 -7.10 -38.22
CA ASP A 665 2.75 -7.93 -39.28
C ASP A 665 3.03 -7.09 -40.56
N GLY A 666 2.96 -7.70 -41.74
CA GLY A 666 3.07 -7.05 -43.05
C GLY A 666 3.71 -7.99 -44.07
N LEU A 667 4.02 -7.53 -45.28
CA LEU A 667 5.06 -8.16 -46.12
C LEU A 667 6.36 -7.34 -46.12
N GLY A 668 7.51 -7.95 -46.41
CA GLY A 668 8.78 -7.23 -46.57
C GLY A 668 8.89 -6.52 -47.93
N ARG A 669 7.84 -5.88 -48.44
CA ARG A 669 7.79 -5.37 -49.83
C ARG A 669 6.88 -4.16 -49.95
N ILE A 670 7.17 -3.32 -50.95
CA ILE A 670 6.30 -2.20 -51.37
C ILE A 670 5.16 -2.77 -52.24
N VAL A 671 4.26 -3.53 -51.63
CA VAL A 671 3.05 -4.09 -52.27
C VAL A 671 1.88 -3.87 -51.30
N PRO A 672 0.90 -3.00 -51.63
CA PRO A 672 -0.21 -2.72 -50.73
C PRO A 672 -1.13 -3.92 -50.44
N GLY A 673 -1.67 -3.97 -49.23
CA GLY A 673 -2.73 -4.87 -48.79
C GLY A 673 -2.31 -6.03 -47.89
N TYR A 674 -1.07 -6.05 -47.39
CA TYR A 674 -0.46 -7.23 -46.79
C TYR A 674 -0.10 -7.09 -45.30
N ALA A 675 -0.71 -6.14 -44.58
CA ALA A 675 -0.44 -5.94 -43.15
C ALA A 675 -1.68 -5.82 -42.25
N SER A 676 -1.50 -6.10 -40.97
CA SER A 676 -2.44 -5.84 -39.88
C SER A 676 -1.74 -5.15 -38.70
N ILE A 677 -2.53 -4.66 -37.75
CA ILE A 677 -2.06 -3.99 -36.54
C ILE A 677 -2.89 -4.49 -35.36
N ILE A 678 -2.20 -4.86 -34.29
CA ILE A 678 -2.77 -5.25 -32.99
C ILE A 678 -2.40 -4.22 -31.95
N ALA A 679 -3.38 -3.71 -31.23
CA ALA A 679 -3.20 -2.93 -30.02
C ALA A 679 -3.50 -3.77 -28.77
N THR A 680 -2.65 -3.65 -27.75
CA THR A 680 -2.90 -4.19 -26.41
C THR A 680 -3.44 -3.05 -25.53
N CYS A 681 -4.64 -3.23 -24.99
CA CYS A 681 -5.32 -2.25 -24.16
C CYS A 681 -4.85 -2.33 -22.69
N ARG A 682 -5.15 -1.29 -21.90
CA ARG A 682 -4.76 -1.20 -20.47
C ARG A 682 -5.35 -2.31 -19.60
N ASP A 683 -6.47 -2.87 -20.03
CA ASP A 683 -7.16 -4.00 -19.44
C ASP A 683 -6.60 -5.35 -19.90
N GLY A 684 -5.53 -5.39 -20.71
CA GLY A 684 -4.96 -6.61 -21.28
C GLY A 684 -5.73 -7.24 -22.42
N GLY A 685 -6.87 -6.64 -22.79
CA GLY A 685 -7.58 -7.00 -24.00
C GLY A 685 -6.78 -6.62 -25.25
N VAL A 686 -7.04 -7.32 -26.35
CA VAL A 686 -6.46 -6.99 -27.65
C VAL A 686 -7.51 -6.46 -28.63
N VAL A 687 -7.06 -5.58 -29.52
CA VAL A 687 -7.83 -4.97 -30.61
C VAL A 687 -7.04 -5.15 -31.90
N GLY A 688 -7.60 -5.82 -32.90
CA GLY A 688 -6.98 -5.98 -34.22
C GLY A 688 -7.71 -5.19 -35.30
N TRP A 689 -6.97 -4.68 -36.29
CA TRP A 689 -7.52 -4.12 -37.53
C TRP A 689 -6.50 -4.23 -38.67
N GLY A 690 -6.91 -3.86 -39.90
CA GLY A 690 -6.16 -4.12 -41.13
C GLY A 690 -6.57 -5.45 -41.76
N GLN A 691 -5.66 -6.11 -42.48
CA GLN A 691 -5.96 -7.29 -43.31
C GLN A 691 -6.40 -8.49 -42.45
N PRO A 692 -7.66 -8.96 -42.56
CA PRO A 692 -8.17 -10.04 -41.70
C PRO A 692 -7.37 -11.34 -41.82
N GLN A 693 -6.86 -11.68 -43.01
CA GLN A 693 -6.13 -12.94 -43.25
C GLN A 693 -4.78 -13.06 -42.53
N TYR A 694 -4.15 -11.94 -42.16
CA TYR A 694 -2.85 -11.93 -41.48
C TYR A 694 -2.95 -11.69 -39.97
N GLY A 695 -4.14 -11.31 -39.51
CA GLY A 695 -4.51 -11.24 -38.09
C GLY A 695 -5.30 -10.00 -37.70
N GLY A 696 -5.71 -9.17 -38.66
CA GLY A 696 -6.59 -8.01 -38.43
C GLY A 696 -7.96 -8.38 -37.85
N ASP A 697 -8.41 -9.64 -37.99
CA ASP A 697 -9.56 -10.18 -37.25
C ASP A 697 -9.07 -11.13 -36.14
N LEU A 698 -9.56 -10.89 -34.93
CA LEU A 698 -9.23 -11.63 -33.72
C LEU A 698 -10.20 -12.81 -33.53
N PRO A 699 -9.74 -14.05 -33.30
CA PRO A 699 -10.61 -15.16 -32.89
C PRO A 699 -11.40 -14.86 -31.60
N PRO A 700 -12.63 -15.38 -31.42
CA PRO A 700 -13.46 -15.09 -30.24
C PRO A 700 -12.76 -15.38 -28.89
N ARG A 701 -12.04 -16.50 -28.78
CA ARG A 701 -11.23 -16.88 -27.60
C ARG A 701 -10.19 -15.82 -27.23
N ILE A 702 -9.55 -15.21 -28.23
CA ILE A 702 -8.52 -14.19 -28.04
C ILE A 702 -9.15 -12.84 -27.67
N ARG A 703 -10.37 -12.55 -28.14
CA ARG A 703 -11.12 -11.34 -27.76
C ARG A 703 -11.54 -11.34 -26.28
N SER A 704 -11.63 -12.50 -25.63
CA SER A 704 -11.98 -12.64 -24.21
C SER A 704 -10.80 -12.58 -23.23
N TYR A 705 -9.54 -12.56 -23.71
CA TYR A 705 -8.39 -12.42 -22.82
C TYR A 705 -8.26 -11.00 -22.27
N ASP A 706 -7.91 -10.88 -20.99
CA ASP A 706 -7.67 -9.64 -20.24
C ASP A 706 -6.26 -9.60 -19.58
N ASP A 707 -5.39 -10.55 -19.95
CA ASP A 707 -4.07 -10.76 -19.34
C ASP A 707 -2.93 -10.84 -20.37
N VAL A 708 -3.15 -10.37 -21.61
CA VAL A 708 -2.11 -10.34 -22.63
C VAL A 708 -0.99 -9.37 -22.23
N VAL A 709 0.27 -9.84 -22.29
CA VAL A 709 1.47 -9.08 -21.88
C VAL A 709 2.46 -8.83 -23.02
N GLU A 710 2.40 -9.62 -24.09
CA GLU A 710 3.26 -9.45 -25.28
C GLU A 710 2.56 -10.00 -26.53
N VAL A 711 2.80 -9.37 -27.68
CA VAL A 711 2.39 -9.86 -29.00
C VAL A 711 3.61 -9.88 -29.92
N GLY A 712 3.87 -11.01 -30.55
CA GLY A 712 4.86 -11.21 -31.61
C GLY A 712 4.20 -11.38 -32.97
N ALA A 713 4.90 -11.04 -34.05
CA ALA A 713 4.38 -11.13 -35.41
C ALA A 713 5.38 -11.79 -36.37
N THR A 714 4.88 -12.56 -37.33
CA THR A 714 5.61 -12.91 -38.57
C THR A 714 5.16 -11.99 -39.71
N SER A 715 5.30 -12.41 -40.97
CA SER A 715 4.73 -11.67 -42.11
C SER A 715 3.25 -11.97 -42.34
N TYR A 716 2.71 -13.03 -41.73
CA TYR A 716 1.37 -13.53 -42.10
C TYR A 716 0.54 -13.99 -40.90
N ALA A 717 1.09 -13.89 -39.69
CA ALA A 717 0.48 -14.41 -38.47
C ALA A 717 0.95 -13.63 -37.24
N LEU A 718 0.15 -13.69 -36.19
CA LEU A 718 0.40 -13.06 -34.90
C LEU A 718 0.29 -14.12 -33.80
N ALA A 719 1.18 -14.03 -32.82
CA ALA A 719 1.16 -14.84 -31.61
C ALA A 719 1.15 -13.92 -30.39
N LEU A 720 0.33 -14.22 -29.39
CA LEU A 720 0.29 -13.51 -28.12
C LEU A 720 0.84 -14.37 -26.99
N ARG A 721 1.24 -13.70 -25.92
CA ARG A 721 1.65 -14.31 -24.64
C ARG A 721 0.82 -13.71 -23.51
N ARG A 722 0.23 -14.57 -22.71
CA ARG A 722 -0.57 -14.24 -21.52
C ARG A 722 0.34 -14.11 -20.29
N ALA A 723 -0.15 -13.44 -19.24
CA ALA A 723 0.61 -13.20 -18.00
C ALA A 723 1.03 -14.49 -17.29
N ASN A 724 0.28 -15.58 -17.46
CA ASN A 724 0.62 -16.91 -16.93
C ASN A 724 1.70 -17.66 -17.73
N GLY A 725 2.21 -17.10 -18.84
CA GLY A 725 3.22 -17.74 -19.68
C GLY A 725 2.66 -18.58 -20.83
N ARG A 726 1.34 -18.75 -20.95
CA ARG A 726 0.72 -19.43 -22.10
C ARG A 726 0.77 -18.56 -23.36
N ILE A 727 0.75 -19.22 -24.52
CA ILE A 727 0.70 -18.57 -25.84
C ILE A 727 -0.56 -18.96 -26.63
N ASP A 728 -0.99 -18.08 -27.53
CA ASP A 728 -2.02 -18.37 -28.54
C ASP A 728 -1.64 -17.67 -29.86
N MET A 729 -2.16 -18.10 -31.01
CA MET A 729 -1.89 -17.47 -32.31
C MET A 729 -3.04 -17.53 -33.31
N TRP A 730 -2.95 -16.66 -34.31
CA TRP A 730 -3.91 -16.58 -35.41
C TRP A 730 -3.26 -15.98 -36.66
N GLY A 731 -4.04 -15.89 -37.75
CA GLY A 731 -3.57 -15.54 -39.08
C GLY A 731 -3.26 -16.79 -39.92
N LEU A 732 -2.35 -16.67 -40.88
CA LEU A 732 -2.09 -17.71 -41.86
C LEU A 732 -1.27 -18.88 -41.28
N GLU A 733 -1.79 -20.11 -41.39
CA GLU A 733 -1.12 -21.35 -40.95
C GLU A 733 0.30 -21.49 -41.55
N ALA A 734 0.48 -21.15 -42.83
CA ALA A 734 1.78 -21.18 -43.51
C ALA A 734 2.82 -20.17 -42.97
N GLY A 735 2.38 -19.17 -42.19
CA GLY A 735 3.24 -18.20 -41.51
C GLY A 735 3.40 -18.44 -40.01
N GLY A 736 2.95 -19.60 -39.50
CA GLY A 736 3.01 -19.94 -38.07
C GLY A 736 1.75 -19.56 -37.27
N GLY A 737 0.64 -19.19 -37.93
CA GLY A 737 -0.64 -18.84 -37.28
C GLY A 737 -1.43 -20.00 -36.66
N LYS A 738 -0.74 -21.11 -36.33
CA LYS A 738 -1.31 -22.31 -35.71
C LYS A 738 -0.19 -23.13 -35.04
N LEU A 739 -0.44 -23.65 -33.84
CA LEU A 739 0.47 -24.60 -33.18
C LEU A 739 0.46 -25.98 -33.87
N PRO A 740 1.62 -26.65 -34.00
CA PRO A 740 1.67 -28.08 -34.29
C PRO A 740 0.95 -28.90 -33.21
N SER A 741 0.32 -30.01 -33.61
CA SER A 741 -0.34 -30.93 -32.69
C SER A 741 0.65 -31.50 -31.67
N GLY A 742 0.36 -31.34 -30.37
CA GLY A 742 1.22 -31.82 -29.29
C GLY A 742 2.38 -30.88 -28.92
N LEU A 743 2.41 -29.63 -29.43
CA LEU A 743 3.29 -28.60 -28.90
C LEU A 743 2.49 -27.69 -27.95
N SER A 744 2.79 -27.77 -26.65
CA SER A 744 2.31 -26.80 -25.65
C SER A 744 3.45 -25.87 -25.21
N VAL A 745 3.10 -24.67 -24.76
CA VAL A 745 4.03 -23.73 -24.13
C VAL A 745 3.27 -22.96 -23.06
N ILE A 746 3.65 -23.19 -21.80
CA ILE A 746 2.95 -22.66 -20.61
C ILE A 746 3.79 -21.67 -19.80
N ASP A 747 5.10 -21.59 -20.08
CA ASP A 747 6.13 -20.85 -19.35
C ASP A 747 6.91 -19.92 -20.29
N ALA A 748 6.27 -19.45 -21.35
CA ALA A 748 6.89 -18.49 -22.27
C ALA A 748 7.26 -17.20 -21.53
N VAL A 749 8.47 -16.72 -21.81
CA VAL A 749 8.95 -15.41 -21.32
C VAL A 749 9.09 -14.40 -22.44
N ARG A 750 9.38 -14.81 -23.68
CA ARG A 750 9.53 -13.93 -24.86
C ARG A 750 9.08 -14.59 -26.15
N LEU A 751 8.40 -13.83 -27.02
CA LEU A 751 8.08 -14.22 -28.40
C LEU A 751 9.01 -13.52 -29.41
N THR A 752 9.43 -14.23 -30.46
CA THR A 752 10.23 -13.67 -31.57
C THR A 752 9.78 -14.29 -32.90
N GLY A 753 9.38 -13.45 -33.86
CA GLY A 753 8.97 -13.87 -35.20
C GLY A 753 10.08 -13.68 -36.24
N SER A 754 10.17 -14.61 -37.19
CA SER A 754 10.82 -14.43 -38.51
C SER A 754 9.76 -14.07 -39.56
N ALA A 755 10.06 -14.16 -40.86
CA ALA A 755 9.03 -13.90 -41.86
C ALA A 755 7.89 -14.94 -41.89
N SER A 756 8.13 -16.18 -41.45
CA SER A 756 7.15 -17.29 -41.56
C SER A 756 7.22 -18.33 -40.44
N SER A 757 7.96 -18.03 -39.36
CA SER A 757 8.17 -18.91 -38.23
C SER A 757 8.22 -18.10 -36.94
N PHE A 758 7.92 -18.74 -35.82
CA PHE A 758 8.12 -18.18 -34.49
C PHE A 758 9.14 -19.00 -33.72
N ALA A 759 9.84 -18.33 -32.82
CA ALA A 759 10.58 -18.93 -31.73
C ALA A 759 10.10 -18.30 -30.41
N VAL A 760 9.91 -19.15 -29.39
CA VAL A 760 9.53 -18.73 -28.04
C VAL A 760 10.62 -19.14 -27.08
N LEU A 761 11.07 -18.18 -26.27
CA LEU A 761 11.98 -18.43 -25.15
C LEU A 761 11.12 -18.75 -23.91
N ARG A 762 11.53 -19.78 -23.17
CA ARG A 762 10.88 -20.28 -21.96
C ARG A 762 11.63 -19.83 -20.70
N ALA A 763 10.99 -19.93 -19.54
CA ALA A 763 11.57 -19.50 -18.26
C ALA A 763 12.81 -20.31 -17.85
N ASP A 764 12.90 -21.56 -18.30
CA ASP A 764 14.06 -22.44 -18.13
C ASP A 764 15.24 -22.14 -19.09
N GLY A 765 15.18 -21.04 -19.85
CA GLY A 765 16.19 -20.68 -20.84
C GLY A 765 16.22 -21.57 -22.08
N SER A 766 15.25 -22.49 -22.24
CA SER A 766 15.07 -23.29 -23.46
C SER A 766 14.18 -22.61 -24.49
N VAL A 767 14.18 -23.13 -25.71
CA VAL A 767 13.40 -22.59 -26.83
C VAL A 767 12.49 -23.66 -27.42
N ARG A 768 11.32 -23.22 -27.92
CA ARG A 768 10.50 -23.96 -28.89
C ARG A 768 10.35 -23.11 -30.16
N ALA A 769 10.15 -23.74 -31.31
CA ALA A 769 9.95 -23.06 -32.57
C ALA A 769 8.90 -23.79 -33.42
N TRP A 770 8.14 -23.03 -34.22
CA TRP A 770 7.13 -23.56 -35.14
C TRP A 770 6.94 -22.64 -36.36
N GLY A 771 6.11 -23.06 -37.31
CA GLY A 771 5.93 -22.41 -38.61
C GLY A 771 6.74 -23.12 -39.68
N ASN A 772 7.29 -22.40 -40.66
CA ASN A 772 8.00 -23.01 -41.78
C ASN A 772 9.31 -23.72 -41.32
N PRO A 773 9.42 -25.06 -41.45
CA PRO A 773 10.57 -25.82 -40.94
C PRO A 773 11.91 -25.38 -41.54
N THR A 774 11.92 -24.92 -42.80
CA THR A 774 13.13 -24.47 -43.49
C THR A 774 13.53 -23.04 -43.10
N ALA A 775 12.60 -22.25 -42.56
CA ALA A 775 12.79 -20.86 -42.15
C ALA A 775 12.86 -20.70 -40.63
N GLY A 776 13.48 -21.66 -39.94
CA GLY A 776 13.69 -21.65 -38.48
C GLY A 776 12.53 -22.19 -37.62
N GLY A 777 11.41 -22.59 -38.23
CA GLY A 777 10.26 -23.21 -37.54
C GLY A 777 10.48 -24.66 -37.12
N SER A 778 11.68 -25.20 -37.31
CA SER A 778 12.11 -26.49 -36.75
C SER A 778 13.45 -26.29 -36.03
N LEU A 779 13.56 -26.83 -34.81
CA LEU A 779 14.69 -26.59 -33.92
C LEU A 779 15.68 -27.77 -33.97
N PRO A 780 16.97 -27.55 -34.30
CA PRO A 780 17.98 -28.61 -34.25
C PRO A 780 18.15 -29.17 -32.84
N ALA A 781 18.34 -30.49 -32.71
CA ALA A 781 18.41 -31.17 -31.41
C ALA A 781 19.45 -30.57 -30.44
N ALA A 782 20.61 -30.14 -30.95
CA ALA A 782 21.67 -29.51 -30.15
C ALA A 782 21.32 -28.10 -29.62
N ILE A 783 20.29 -27.46 -30.17
CA ILE A 783 19.75 -26.17 -29.69
C ILE A 783 18.51 -26.42 -28.83
N ALA A 784 17.69 -27.43 -29.16
CA ALA A 784 16.57 -27.87 -28.34
C ALA A 784 16.98 -28.38 -26.95
N SER A 785 18.23 -28.84 -26.78
CA SER A 785 18.82 -29.24 -25.50
C SER A 785 19.47 -28.10 -24.70
N LEU A 786 19.39 -26.85 -25.15
CA LEU A 786 19.92 -25.71 -24.41
C LEU A 786 18.89 -25.18 -23.40
N THR A 787 19.38 -24.76 -22.24
CA THR A 787 18.61 -24.21 -21.12
C THR A 787 19.28 -22.92 -20.60
N ASP A 788 19.97 -22.20 -21.49
CA ASP A 788 20.79 -21.03 -21.16
C ASP A 788 20.68 -19.91 -22.21
N LEU A 789 19.65 -19.94 -23.06
CA LEU A 789 19.35 -18.84 -23.97
C LEU A 789 18.67 -17.71 -23.19
N ARG A 790 19.09 -16.47 -23.44
CA ARG A 790 18.56 -15.27 -22.76
C ARG A 790 17.96 -14.23 -23.71
N ALA A 791 18.32 -14.27 -24.98
CA ALA A 791 17.77 -13.40 -26.00
C ALA A 791 17.80 -14.09 -27.38
N LEU A 792 16.81 -13.75 -28.20
CA LEU A 792 16.69 -14.19 -29.58
C LEU A 792 16.70 -12.97 -30.51
N ALA A 793 17.16 -13.18 -31.73
CA ALA A 793 16.99 -12.28 -32.87
C ALA A 793 16.66 -13.10 -34.13
N SER A 794 16.04 -12.46 -35.12
CA SER A 794 15.59 -13.12 -36.35
C SER A 794 16.04 -12.38 -37.61
N THR A 795 16.21 -13.15 -38.69
CA THR A 795 16.10 -12.66 -40.06
C THR A 795 14.75 -13.11 -40.65
N GLU A 796 14.50 -12.90 -41.96
CA GLU A 796 13.31 -13.49 -42.58
C GLU A 796 13.27 -15.02 -42.49
N GLY A 797 14.44 -15.68 -42.57
CA GLY A 797 14.57 -17.13 -42.73
C GLY A 797 15.31 -17.87 -41.62
N ALA A 798 15.83 -17.19 -40.61
CA ALA A 798 16.65 -17.79 -39.56
C ALA A 798 16.49 -17.09 -38.21
N PHE A 799 16.96 -17.75 -37.16
CA PHE A 799 17.08 -17.19 -35.82
C PHE A 799 18.51 -17.30 -35.32
N ALA A 800 18.89 -16.38 -34.45
CA ALA A 800 20.11 -16.40 -33.66
C ALA A 800 19.77 -16.30 -32.18
N GLY A 801 20.41 -17.12 -31.35
CA GLY A 801 20.23 -17.16 -29.91
C GLY A 801 21.51 -16.70 -29.18
N LEU A 802 21.36 -15.74 -28.27
CA LEU A 802 22.41 -15.31 -27.36
C LEU A 802 22.29 -16.08 -26.03
N ARG A 803 23.37 -16.72 -25.61
CA ARG A 803 23.44 -17.54 -24.40
C ARG A 803 23.92 -16.74 -23.19
N ALA A 804 23.65 -17.24 -21.99
CA ALA A 804 24.05 -16.65 -20.72
C ALA A 804 25.57 -16.59 -20.56
N ASP A 805 26.29 -17.58 -21.11
CA ASP A 805 27.76 -17.64 -21.15
C ASP A 805 28.41 -16.67 -22.17
N GLY A 806 27.63 -15.78 -22.79
CA GLY A 806 28.09 -14.83 -23.79
C GLY A 806 28.45 -15.45 -25.15
N SER A 807 28.14 -16.73 -25.38
CA SER A 807 28.24 -17.37 -26.71
C SER A 807 26.93 -17.31 -27.49
N MET A 808 26.95 -17.78 -28.74
CA MET A 808 25.81 -17.71 -29.65
C MET A 808 25.58 -19.00 -30.44
N VAL A 809 24.35 -19.18 -30.88
CA VAL A 809 23.90 -20.23 -31.80
C VAL A 809 23.01 -19.61 -32.89
N ALA A 810 22.83 -20.30 -34.01
CA ALA A 810 21.87 -19.92 -35.05
C ALA A 810 21.25 -21.16 -35.71
N TRP A 811 20.02 -21.03 -36.23
CA TRP A 811 19.31 -22.08 -36.95
C TRP A 811 18.33 -21.52 -37.99
N GLY A 812 17.83 -22.38 -38.87
CA GLY A 812 16.97 -22.02 -40.00
C GLY A 812 17.74 -22.00 -41.32
N ALA A 813 17.30 -21.18 -42.27
CA ALA A 813 17.85 -21.15 -43.62
C ALA A 813 19.31 -20.68 -43.61
N GLN A 814 20.24 -21.52 -44.10
CA GLN A 814 21.67 -21.21 -44.15
C GLN A 814 21.97 -19.93 -44.95
N ALA A 815 21.24 -19.70 -46.05
CA ALA A 815 21.32 -18.50 -46.88
C ALA A 815 20.91 -17.21 -46.13
N ASN A 816 20.15 -17.32 -45.04
CA ASN A 816 19.68 -16.21 -44.21
C ASN A 816 20.40 -16.14 -42.85
N GLY A 817 21.56 -16.80 -42.71
CA GLY A 817 22.37 -16.78 -41.49
C GLY A 817 22.06 -17.89 -40.48
N GLY A 818 21.24 -18.89 -40.84
CA GLY A 818 20.90 -20.02 -39.97
C GLY A 818 22.03 -21.02 -39.68
N GLY A 819 23.25 -20.77 -40.20
CA GLY A 819 24.47 -21.49 -39.81
C GLY A 819 25.44 -20.55 -39.11
N PHE A 820 25.64 -20.73 -37.80
CA PHE A 820 26.59 -19.92 -37.05
C PHE A 820 28.05 -20.30 -37.40
N PRO A 821 28.95 -19.34 -37.73
CA PRO A 821 30.32 -19.68 -38.14
C PRO A 821 31.16 -20.28 -37.01
N VAL A 822 31.72 -21.47 -37.24
CA VAL A 822 32.57 -22.19 -36.27
C VAL A 822 33.76 -21.34 -35.79
N ALA A 823 34.29 -20.46 -36.62
CA ALA A 823 35.37 -19.54 -36.27
C ALA A 823 35.01 -18.57 -35.12
N TYR A 824 33.72 -18.34 -34.86
CA TYR A 824 33.23 -17.44 -33.81
C TYR A 824 32.85 -18.18 -32.50
N ASN A 825 32.92 -19.52 -32.47
CA ASN A 825 32.68 -20.33 -31.26
C ASN A 825 33.70 -20.06 -30.13
N VAL A 826 34.83 -19.42 -30.45
CA VAL A 826 35.85 -18.99 -29.48
C VAL A 826 35.41 -17.77 -28.65
N TYR A 827 34.43 -17.00 -29.12
CA TYR A 827 33.96 -15.80 -28.44
C TYR A 827 32.90 -16.13 -27.38
N LYS A 828 33.06 -15.53 -26.20
CA LYS A 828 32.22 -15.68 -24.98
C LYS A 828 31.80 -14.32 -24.41
N ASP A 829 31.80 -13.30 -25.28
CA ASP A 829 31.61 -11.90 -24.91
C ASP A 829 30.58 -11.19 -25.81
N PHE A 830 29.67 -11.93 -26.45
CA PHE A 830 28.57 -11.32 -27.19
C PHE A 830 27.56 -10.65 -26.24
N VAL A 831 27.14 -9.44 -26.59
CA VAL A 831 26.23 -8.61 -25.79
C VAL A 831 24.96 -8.18 -26.54
N GLU A 832 25.01 -8.12 -27.87
CA GLU A 832 23.87 -7.73 -28.70
C GLU A 832 23.92 -8.45 -30.05
N VAL A 833 22.74 -8.74 -30.63
CA VAL A 833 22.60 -9.31 -31.98
C VAL A 833 21.39 -8.67 -32.68
N ARG A 834 21.53 -8.39 -33.99
CA ARG A 834 20.43 -7.96 -34.86
C ARG A 834 20.50 -8.67 -36.22
N GLY A 835 19.34 -9.02 -36.77
CA GLY A 835 19.21 -9.52 -38.14
C GLY A 835 18.69 -8.47 -39.12
N ASN A 836 18.86 -8.72 -40.41
CA ASN A 836 18.08 -8.11 -41.49
C ASN A 836 17.35 -9.19 -42.29
N SER A 837 17.06 -9.03 -43.58
CA SER A 837 16.37 -10.08 -44.34
C SER A 837 17.16 -11.41 -44.41
N SER A 838 18.50 -11.37 -44.44
CA SER A 838 19.34 -12.52 -44.84
C SER A 838 20.70 -12.62 -44.14
N ALA A 839 21.02 -11.71 -43.23
CA ALA A 839 22.28 -11.67 -42.51
C ALA A 839 22.07 -11.28 -41.04
N PHE A 840 23.08 -11.50 -40.22
CA PHE A 840 23.15 -11.07 -38.84
C PHE A 840 24.43 -10.27 -38.57
N VAL A 841 24.36 -9.38 -37.59
CA VAL A 841 25.49 -8.75 -36.92
C VAL A 841 25.38 -9.00 -35.42
N ALA A 842 26.52 -9.25 -34.76
CA ALA A 842 26.63 -9.29 -33.31
C ALA A 842 27.70 -8.32 -32.80
N LEU A 843 27.40 -7.66 -31.69
CA LEU A 843 28.31 -6.80 -30.93
C LEU A 843 28.91 -7.58 -29.77
N ARG A 844 30.22 -7.41 -29.59
CA ARG A 844 30.99 -7.98 -28.48
C ARG A 844 31.26 -6.93 -27.40
N ALA A 845 31.46 -7.36 -26.16
CA ALA A 845 31.70 -6.49 -25.01
C ALA A 845 32.96 -5.61 -25.17
N ASN A 846 33.94 -6.09 -25.95
CA ASN A 846 35.11 -5.32 -26.38
C ASN A 846 34.82 -4.26 -27.46
N LYS A 847 33.54 -3.99 -27.77
CA LYS A 847 33.06 -3.01 -28.75
C LYS A 847 33.46 -3.30 -30.21
N SER A 848 33.76 -4.57 -30.52
CA SER A 848 33.99 -5.05 -31.90
C SER A 848 32.78 -5.79 -32.46
N LEU A 849 32.70 -5.87 -33.79
CA LEU A 849 31.59 -6.50 -34.52
C LEU A 849 32.00 -7.81 -35.17
N VAL A 850 31.05 -8.74 -35.29
CA VAL A 850 31.12 -9.88 -36.21
C VAL A 850 29.82 -9.97 -37.03
N THR A 851 29.88 -10.55 -38.22
CA THR A 851 28.72 -10.69 -39.11
C THR A 851 28.70 -12.06 -39.77
N TRP A 852 27.51 -12.56 -40.14
CA TRP A 852 27.36 -13.78 -40.93
C TRP A 852 26.04 -13.80 -41.71
N GLY A 853 25.83 -14.84 -42.52
CA GLY A 853 24.72 -14.94 -43.47
C GLY A 853 25.12 -14.42 -44.85
N ASN A 854 24.18 -13.84 -45.60
CA ASN A 854 24.44 -13.39 -46.98
C ASN A 854 25.45 -12.22 -47.01
N GLY A 855 26.62 -12.46 -47.62
CA GLY A 855 27.70 -11.48 -47.70
C GLY A 855 27.34 -10.18 -48.42
N ALA A 856 26.50 -10.24 -49.46
CA ALA A 856 26.05 -9.06 -50.21
C ALA A 856 25.09 -8.18 -49.39
N ASP A 857 24.46 -8.75 -48.37
CA ASP A 857 23.43 -8.11 -47.54
C ASP A 857 23.98 -7.71 -46.16
N GLY A 858 25.31 -7.59 -46.04
CA GLY A 858 25.99 -7.17 -44.80
C GLY A 858 26.50 -8.31 -43.92
N GLY A 859 26.31 -9.58 -44.34
CA GLY A 859 26.90 -10.75 -43.67
C GLY A 859 28.44 -10.82 -43.76
N THR A 860 29.07 -10.00 -44.59
CA THR A 860 30.53 -9.82 -44.66
C THR A 860 30.91 -8.43 -44.14
N LEU A 861 31.59 -8.38 -42.99
CA LEU A 861 32.06 -7.14 -42.38
C LEU A 861 33.26 -6.56 -43.14
N PRO A 862 33.23 -5.29 -43.58
CA PRO A 862 34.38 -4.64 -44.21
C PRO A 862 35.60 -4.58 -43.27
N ALA A 863 36.81 -4.75 -43.82
CA ALA A 863 38.05 -4.76 -43.02
C ALA A 863 38.25 -3.50 -42.16
N ILE A 864 37.82 -2.33 -42.64
CA ILE A 864 37.86 -1.05 -41.90
C ILE A 864 36.92 -1.02 -40.68
N LEU A 865 35.87 -1.86 -40.65
CA LEU A 865 34.98 -2.01 -39.50
C LEU A 865 35.41 -3.18 -38.60
N ALA A 866 35.99 -4.23 -39.17
CA ALA A 866 36.49 -5.40 -38.42
C ALA A 866 37.63 -5.06 -37.42
N VAL A 867 38.36 -3.96 -37.65
CA VAL A 867 39.40 -3.46 -36.73
C VAL A 867 38.89 -2.48 -35.66
N ARG A 868 37.59 -2.14 -35.65
CA ARG A 868 37.03 -1.18 -34.69
C ARG A 868 36.73 -1.82 -33.35
N THR A 869 37.01 -1.05 -32.29
CA THR A 869 36.76 -1.38 -30.88
C THR A 869 36.07 -0.21 -30.15
N ASP A 870 35.31 0.58 -30.92
CA ASP A 870 34.61 1.79 -30.47
C ASP A 870 33.12 1.80 -30.85
N ILE A 871 32.54 0.64 -31.18
CA ILE A 871 31.10 0.54 -31.41
C ILE A 871 30.36 0.54 -30.07
N ALA A 872 29.41 1.46 -29.89
CA ALA A 872 28.63 1.57 -28.67
C ALA A 872 27.43 0.61 -28.67
N PHE A 873 26.69 0.55 -29.77
CA PHE A 873 25.53 -0.34 -29.97
C PHE A 873 25.19 -0.49 -31.47
N LEU A 874 24.42 -1.53 -31.80
CA LEU A 874 23.89 -1.72 -33.15
C LEU A 874 22.73 -0.75 -33.36
N SER A 875 22.63 -0.05 -34.50
CA SER A 875 21.55 0.92 -34.73
C SER A 875 21.06 0.87 -36.17
N GLY A 876 19.76 0.58 -36.38
CA GLY A 876 19.16 0.35 -37.69
C GLY A 876 19.58 -0.97 -38.37
N ALA A 877 18.65 -1.59 -39.08
CA ALA A 877 18.97 -2.52 -40.16
C ALA A 877 17.88 -2.47 -41.22
N SER A 878 18.23 -1.95 -42.39
CA SER A 878 17.41 -2.05 -43.61
C SER A 878 17.36 -3.52 -44.05
N ALA A 879 16.57 -3.85 -45.07
CA ALA A 879 16.47 -5.23 -45.55
C ALA A 879 17.83 -5.87 -45.92
N ARG A 880 18.79 -5.07 -46.40
CA ARG A 880 20.07 -5.59 -46.96
C ARG A 880 21.33 -4.85 -46.51
N ALA A 881 21.24 -4.03 -45.47
CA ALA A 881 22.37 -3.29 -44.91
C ALA A 881 22.17 -2.99 -43.43
N PHE A 882 23.27 -2.97 -42.69
CA PHE A 882 23.34 -2.67 -41.27
C PHE A 882 23.93 -1.29 -41.02
N SER A 883 23.61 -0.74 -39.85
CA SER A 883 24.37 0.36 -39.27
C SER A 883 24.67 0.13 -37.78
N ALA A 884 25.62 0.90 -37.25
CA ALA A 884 25.98 0.91 -35.84
C ALA A 884 26.42 2.31 -35.43
N ILE A 885 26.25 2.65 -34.15
CA ILE A 885 26.67 3.92 -33.57
C ILE A 885 27.94 3.71 -32.75
N THR A 886 28.90 4.60 -32.93
CA THR A 886 30.20 4.58 -32.24
C THR A 886 30.10 5.27 -30.87
N THR A 887 31.06 5.04 -29.98
CA THR A 887 31.17 5.76 -28.70
C THR A 887 31.37 7.27 -28.89
N GLY A 888 31.86 7.69 -30.07
CA GLY A 888 31.92 9.09 -30.48
C GLY A 888 30.63 9.64 -31.11
N LYS A 889 29.49 8.93 -30.98
CA LYS A 889 28.18 9.26 -31.56
C LYS A 889 28.21 9.54 -33.06
N GLN A 890 29.02 8.76 -33.79
CA GLN A 890 29.07 8.73 -35.26
C GLN A 890 28.36 7.47 -35.76
N VAL A 891 27.86 7.48 -36.99
CA VAL A 891 27.28 6.29 -37.65
C VAL A 891 28.30 5.61 -38.57
N VAL A 892 28.31 4.28 -38.56
CA VAL A 892 28.90 3.44 -39.61
C VAL A 892 27.81 2.57 -40.24
N ALA A 893 27.94 2.24 -41.53
CA ALA A 893 27.02 1.34 -42.24
C ALA A 893 27.79 0.42 -43.21
N TRP A 894 27.20 -0.73 -43.56
CA TRP A 894 27.75 -1.69 -44.53
C TRP A 894 26.67 -2.65 -45.05
N GLY A 895 26.98 -3.38 -46.13
CA GLY A 895 26.03 -4.25 -46.88
C GLY A 895 25.71 -3.69 -48.26
N SER A 896 24.45 -3.77 -48.68
CA SER A 896 23.99 -3.30 -49.99
C SER A 896 23.91 -1.78 -50.10
N ILE A 897 24.61 -1.21 -51.08
CA ILE A 897 24.69 0.25 -51.32
C ILE A 897 23.31 0.86 -51.57
N THR A 898 22.44 0.15 -52.32
CA THR A 898 21.07 0.61 -52.61
C THR A 898 20.14 0.58 -51.39
N HIS A 899 20.60 0.03 -50.26
CA HIS A 899 19.86 -0.08 -49.01
C HIS A 899 20.49 0.72 -47.86
N GLY A 900 21.35 1.71 -48.18
CA GLY A 900 21.95 2.61 -47.19
C GLY A 900 23.31 2.19 -46.62
N ALA A 901 23.96 1.17 -47.16
CA ALA A 901 25.29 0.74 -46.69
C ALA A 901 26.41 1.78 -46.84
N THR A 902 26.22 2.85 -47.62
CA THR A 902 27.22 3.91 -47.81
C THR A 902 26.76 5.19 -47.10
N VAL A 903 27.37 5.50 -45.96
CA VAL A 903 27.14 6.75 -45.24
C VAL A 903 27.78 7.92 -46.00
N PRO A 904 27.03 8.98 -46.39
CA PRO A 904 27.60 10.18 -46.99
C PRO A 904 28.59 10.88 -46.06
N THR A 905 29.66 11.46 -46.61
CA THR A 905 30.75 12.08 -45.82
C THR A 905 30.27 13.15 -44.84
N ALA A 906 29.27 13.95 -45.23
CA ALA A 906 28.67 14.95 -44.35
C ALA A 906 28.01 14.30 -43.11
N ILE A 907 27.30 13.18 -43.29
CA ILE A 907 26.65 12.43 -42.19
C ILE A 907 27.69 11.69 -41.34
N ALA A 908 28.69 11.07 -41.96
CA ALA A 908 29.79 10.40 -41.25
C ALA A 908 30.62 11.33 -40.35
N SER A 909 30.60 12.65 -40.64
CA SER A 909 31.30 13.67 -39.85
C SER A 909 30.56 14.09 -38.56
N LEU A 910 29.26 13.76 -38.43
CA LEU A 910 28.44 14.08 -37.26
C LEU A 910 28.88 13.27 -36.04
N LYS A 911 28.92 13.92 -34.87
CA LYS A 911 29.35 13.37 -33.57
C LYS A 911 28.27 13.47 -32.50
N ASN A 912 27.01 13.42 -32.93
CA ASN A 912 25.84 13.63 -32.09
C ASN A 912 24.64 12.80 -32.56
N ILE A 913 24.87 11.71 -33.30
CA ILE A 913 23.82 10.78 -33.72
C ILE A 913 23.44 9.92 -32.51
N GLU A 914 22.15 9.90 -32.18
CA GLU A 914 21.60 9.12 -31.05
C GLU A 914 20.95 7.81 -31.53
N GLU A 915 20.32 7.80 -32.70
CA GLU A 915 19.70 6.61 -33.29
C GLU A 915 19.72 6.64 -34.83
N VAL A 916 19.61 5.46 -35.43
CA VAL A 916 19.36 5.25 -36.86
C VAL A 916 18.14 4.35 -37.03
N VAL A 917 17.15 4.87 -37.72
CA VAL A 917 15.91 4.17 -38.12
C VAL A 917 15.98 3.90 -39.61
N THR A 918 15.35 2.84 -40.11
CA THR A 918 15.46 2.45 -41.52
C THR A 918 14.09 2.29 -42.18
N THR A 919 14.01 2.39 -43.50
CA THR A 919 12.91 1.81 -44.29
C THR A 919 13.43 0.52 -44.94
N TRP A 920 12.79 0.02 -45.99
CA TRP A 920 13.29 -1.16 -46.69
C TRP A 920 14.71 -0.95 -47.25
N GLY A 921 14.98 0.21 -47.86
CA GLY A 921 16.24 0.57 -48.49
C GLY A 921 16.77 1.98 -48.20
N ALA A 922 16.18 2.73 -47.25
CA ALA A 922 16.77 3.97 -46.75
C ALA A 922 17.10 3.91 -45.25
N MET A 923 17.93 4.84 -44.80
CA MET A 923 18.31 5.05 -43.40
C MET A 923 18.11 6.51 -43.03
N CYS A 924 17.65 6.77 -41.81
CA CYS A 924 17.47 8.10 -41.22
C CYS A 924 18.11 8.11 -39.83
N ALA A 925 19.13 8.95 -39.64
CA ALA A 925 19.74 9.21 -38.35
C ALA A 925 19.09 10.43 -37.69
N ARG A 926 18.80 10.34 -36.38
CA ARG A 926 18.40 11.49 -35.55
C ARG A 926 19.57 11.91 -34.66
N CYS A 927 19.80 13.22 -34.62
CA CYS A 927 20.81 13.86 -33.79
C CYS A 927 20.25 14.29 -32.42
N SER A 928 21.14 14.46 -31.44
CA SER A 928 20.82 15.00 -30.11
C SER A 928 20.16 16.39 -30.14
N THR A 929 20.41 17.15 -31.21
CA THR A 929 19.87 18.48 -31.49
C THR A 929 18.45 18.46 -32.10
N GLY A 930 17.84 17.28 -32.22
CA GLY A 930 16.54 17.10 -32.88
C GLY A 930 16.56 17.34 -34.40
N GLN A 931 17.74 17.39 -35.01
CA GLN A 931 17.92 17.32 -36.46
C GLN A 931 17.82 15.87 -36.93
N VAL A 932 17.28 15.65 -38.14
CA VAL A 932 17.37 14.37 -38.86
C VAL A 932 18.18 14.50 -40.15
N VAL A 933 18.84 13.41 -40.55
CA VAL A 933 19.54 13.26 -41.83
C VAL A 933 19.30 11.86 -42.39
N ALA A 934 19.04 11.75 -43.70
CA ALA A 934 18.71 10.48 -44.34
C ALA A 934 19.57 10.21 -45.58
N TRP A 935 19.74 8.93 -45.92
CA TRP A 935 20.48 8.43 -47.08
C TRP A 935 19.97 7.05 -47.52
N GLY A 936 20.47 6.53 -48.64
CA GLY A 936 19.98 5.29 -49.26
C GLY A 936 19.00 5.57 -50.41
N ASN A 937 18.00 4.70 -50.62
CA ASN A 937 17.03 4.87 -51.69
C ASN A 937 16.16 6.12 -51.50
N THR A 938 16.27 7.08 -52.42
CA THR A 938 15.55 8.37 -52.36
C THR A 938 14.04 8.21 -52.46
N GLY A 939 13.56 7.23 -53.23
CA GLY A 939 12.13 6.90 -53.34
C GLY A 939 11.54 6.25 -52.08
N GLU A 940 12.39 5.80 -51.17
CA GLU A 940 12.02 5.15 -49.90
C GLU A 940 12.38 6.02 -48.68
N GLY A 941 12.54 7.33 -48.87
CA GLY A 941 12.80 8.29 -47.79
C GLY A 941 14.28 8.65 -47.57
N GLY A 942 15.20 8.16 -48.40
CA GLY A 942 16.65 8.47 -48.33
C GLY A 942 17.04 9.91 -48.69
N THR A 943 16.10 10.84 -48.72
CA THR A 943 16.32 12.29 -48.87
C THR A 943 15.32 13.02 -48.00
N VAL A 944 15.82 13.81 -47.04
CA VAL A 944 14.98 14.62 -46.15
C VAL A 944 14.53 15.89 -46.89
N PRO A 945 13.22 16.23 -46.91
CA PRO A 945 12.73 17.50 -47.43
C PRO A 945 13.36 18.71 -46.71
N ALA A 946 13.48 19.85 -47.40
CA ALA A 946 14.21 21.01 -46.88
C ALA A 946 13.58 21.64 -45.63
N ASP A 947 12.25 21.62 -45.53
CA ASP A 947 11.48 22.04 -44.36
C ASP A 947 11.69 21.10 -43.16
N VAL A 948 11.68 19.77 -43.38
CA VAL A 948 11.99 18.78 -42.34
C VAL A 948 13.46 18.87 -41.91
N ALA A 949 14.39 19.09 -42.83
CA ALA A 949 15.83 19.22 -42.55
C ALA A 949 16.18 20.49 -41.74
N ALA A 950 15.30 21.50 -41.75
CA ALA A 950 15.44 22.71 -40.93
C ALA A 950 15.03 22.51 -39.47
N LEU A 951 14.27 21.45 -39.13
CA LEU A 951 13.75 21.21 -37.79
C LEU A 951 14.85 20.85 -36.78
N ARG A 952 14.67 21.28 -35.53
CA ARG A 952 15.58 21.06 -34.38
C ARG A 952 14.82 20.60 -33.13
N ASP A 953 13.71 19.91 -33.37
CA ASP A 953 12.74 19.51 -32.37
C ASP A 953 12.15 18.12 -32.61
N ILE A 954 12.72 17.34 -33.53
CA ILE A 954 12.34 15.93 -33.72
C ILE A 954 12.88 15.11 -32.54
N VAL A 955 12.01 14.31 -31.91
CA VAL A 955 12.33 13.50 -30.73
C VAL A 955 12.35 12.01 -31.01
N HIS A 956 11.65 11.56 -32.07
CA HIS A 956 11.45 10.16 -32.40
C HIS A 956 11.19 10.02 -33.91
N VAL A 957 11.64 8.91 -34.51
CA VAL A 957 11.41 8.56 -35.92
C VAL A 957 10.96 7.10 -36.02
N CYS A 958 10.06 6.77 -36.94
CA CYS A 958 9.76 5.39 -37.33
C CYS A 958 9.65 5.27 -38.86
N GLY A 959 9.82 4.05 -39.39
CA GLY A 959 9.77 3.75 -40.81
C GLY A 959 8.74 2.68 -41.17
N THR A 960 8.05 2.89 -42.31
CA THR A 960 7.36 1.82 -43.05
C THR A 960 8.33 1.19 -44.05
N SER A 961 7.84 0.40 -45.02
CA SER A 961 8.68 -0.10 -46.12
C SER A 961 9.28 1.00 -46.98
N GLY A 962 8.69 2.19 -47.07
CA GLY A 962 9.15 3.24 -47.99
C GLY A 962 8.94 4.69 -47.55
N ALA A 963 8.45 4.93 -46.34
CA ALA A 963 8.29 6.28 -45.79
C ALA A 963 8.79 6.36 -44.35
N PHE A 964 9.16 7.56 -43.93
CA PHE A 964 9.47 7.87 -42.53
C PHE A 964 8.40 8.82 -41.97
N ALA A 965 8.12 8.65 -40.67
CA ALA A 965 7.38 9.60 -39.87
C ALA A 965 8.24 10.05 -38.68
N ALA A 966 8.24 11.34 -38.38
CA ALA A 966 9.00 11.95 -37.29
C ALA A 966 8.09 12.75 -36.36
N LEU A 967 8.23 12.50 -35.06
CA LEU A 967 7.50 13.19 -33.99
C LEU A 967 8.30 14.40 -33.53
N ARG A 968 7.63 15.55 -33.40
CA ARG A 968 8.21 16.81 -32.90
C ARG A 968 7.87 17.05 -31.43
N ARG A 969 8.67 17.86 -30.72
CA ARG A 969 8.48 18.21 -29.29
C ARG A 969 7.15 18.87 -28.95
N ASP A 970 6.52 19.54 -29.92
CA ASP A 970 5.18 20.09 -29.76
C ASP A 970 4.07 19.01 -29.76
N GLY A 971 4.38 17.78 -30.18
CA GLY A 971 3.44 16.67 -30.32
C GLY A 971 2.82 16.58 -31.72
N THR A 972 3.36 17.30 -32.71
CA THR A 972 2.97 17.17 -34.12
C THR A 972 3.87 16.20 -34.88
N VAL A 973 3.43 15.76 -36.07
CA VAL A 973 4.12 14.77 -36.89
C VAL A 973 4.43 15.33 -38.28
N VAL A 974 5.62 15.05 -38.79
CA VAL A 974 6.01 15.27 -40.19
C VAL A 974 6.38 13.94 -40.86
N VAL A 975 6.17 13.82 -42.17
CA VAL A 975 6.42 12.60 -42.94
C VAL A 975 7.15 12.90 -44.24
N TRP A 976 7.87 11.92 -44.78
CA TRP A 976 8.45 11.96 -46.13
C TRP A 976 8.71 10.56 -46.69
N GLY A 977 9.02 10.49 -47.99
CA GLY A 977 9.22 9.23 -48.72
C GLY A 977 8.00 8.86 -49.56
N ASN A 978 7.74 7.56 -49.73
CA ASN A 978 6.68 7.05 -50.59
C ASN A 978 5.28 7.34 -50.00
N GLN A 979 4.52 8.20 -50.69
CA GLN A 979 3.17 8.60 -50.32
C GLN A 979 2.18 7.43 -50.19
N GLN A 980 2.34 6.36 -50.97
CA GLN A 980 1.44 5.21 -50.95
C GLN A 980 1.52 4.41 -49.64
N VAL A 981 2.64 4.47 -48.92
CA VAL A 981 2.90 3.75 -47.66
C VAL A 981 3.12 4.72 -46.49
N GLY A 982 2.35 5.81 -46.46
CA GLY A 982 2.28 6.75 -45.35
C GLY A 982 3.14 8.02 -45.46
N GLY A 983 3.82 8.23 -46.60
CA GLY A 983 4.56 9.47 -46.90
C GLY A 983 3.68 10.70 -47.19
N ASP A 984 2.36 10.60 -47.03
CA ASP A 984 1.42 11.74 -47.01
C ASP A 984 0.49 11.66 -45.79
N ILE A 985 0.28 12.81 -45.14
CA ILE A 985 -0.62 13.00 -44.00
C ILE A 985 -1.73 14.03 -44.29
N SER A 986 -1.87 14.51 -45.53
CA SER A 986 -2.80 15.57 -45.92
C SER A 986 -4.22 15.39 -45.37
N ALA A 987 -4.74 14.16 -45.37
CA ALA A 987 -6.06 13.79 -44.86
C ALA A 987 -6.19 13.79 -43.32
N VAL A 988 -5.08 13.63 -42.58
CA VAL A 988 -5.08 13.48 -41.11
C VAL A 988 -4.26 14.56 -40.37
N LYS A 989 -3.66 15.52 -41.10
CA LYS A 989 -2.72 16.51 -40.56
C LYS A 989 -3.26 17.31 -39.37
N SER A 990 -4.56 17.63 -39.35
CA SER A 990 -5.22 18.33 -38.24
C SER A 990 -5.44 17.46 -36.99
N GLN A 991 -5.34 16.14 -37.11
CA GLN A 991 -5.51 15.17 -36.02
C GLN A 991 -4.18 14.78 -35.37
N LEU A 992 -3.05 14.98 -36.08
CA LEU A 992 -1.70 14.69 -35.63
C LEU A 992 -1.17 15.80 -34.70
N VAL A 993 -1.84 15.94 -33.56
CA VAL A 993 -1.53 16.85 -32.46
C VAL A 993 -1.57 16.06 -31.15
N ASP A 994 -0.79 16.50 -30.15
CA ASP A 994 -0.62 15.83 -28.86
C ASP A 994 -0.21 14.33 -28.96
N ILE A 995 0.63 14.02 -29.94
CA ILE A 995 1.19 12.68 -30.12
C ILE A 995 2.37 12.45 -29.16
N CYS A 996 2.44 11.25 -28.56
CA CYS A 996 3.54 10.82 -27.68
C CYS A 996 4.42 9.73 -28.31
N ALA A 997 3.87 8.88 -29.18
CA ALA A 997 4.59 7.75 -29.77
C ALA A 997 4.15 7.49 -31.21
N LEU A 998 5.09 7.03 -32.04
CA LEU A 998 4.84 6.60 -33.42
C LEU A 998 5.28 5.14 -33.62
N TYR A 999 4.36 4.33 -34.12
CA TYR A 999 4.56 2.96 -34.58
C TYR A 999 4.30 2.88 -36.08
N ALA A 1000 4.83 1.83 -36.70
CA ALA A 1000 4.65 1.55 -38.12
C ALA A 1000 4.59 0.05 -38.36
N ASN A 1001 3.85 -0.35 -39.40
CA ASN A 1001 3.99 -1.65 -40.05
C ASN A 1001 4.61 -1.44 -41.45
N THR A 1002 4.52 -2.41 -42.35
CA THR A 1002 5.04 -2.26 -43.73
C THR A 1002 4.46 -1.07 -44.50
N GLU A 1003 3.21 -0.67 -44.24
CA GLU A 1003 2.40 0.13 -45.16
C GLU A 1003 1.63 1.29 -44.50
N ALA A 1004 1.53 1.28 -43.17
CA ALA A 1004 0.74 2.20 -42.37
C ALA A 1004 1.46 2.60 -41.08
N PHE A 1005 1.09 3.77 -40.56
CA PHE A 1005 1.59 4.33 -39.32
C PHE A 1005 0.47 4.43 -38.27
N VAL A 1006 0.86 4.40 -37.00
CA VAL A 1006 -0.01 4.63 -35.84
C VAL A 1006 0.64 5.67 -34.94
N ALA A 1007 -0.06 6.77 -34.68
CA ALA A 1007 0.33 7.80 -33.73
C ALA A 1007 -0.54 7.70 -32.47
N ILE A 1008 0.07 7.42 -31.31
CA ILE A 1008 -0.64 7.36 -30.02
C ILE A 1008 -0.69 8.76 -29.40
N LYS A 1009 -1.89 9.20 -29.00
CA LYS A 1009 -2.13 10.50 -28.35
C LYS A 1009 -1.85 10.43 -26.84
N ALA A 1010 -1.44 11.54 -26.22
CA ALA A 1010 -1.21 11.58 -24.77
C ALA A 1010 -2.51 11.33 -23.97
N GLY A 1011 -3.65 11.82 -24.47
CA GLY A 1011 -4.98 11.61 -23.88
C GLY A 1011 -5.56 10.19 -24.03
N GLY A 1012 -4.96 9.32 -24.83
CA GLY A 1012 -5.52 8.01 -25.23
C GLY A 1012 -6.03 8.00 -26.68
N GLY A 1013 -6.21 6.80 -27.23
CA GLY A 1013 -6.57 6.62 -28.63
C GLY A 1013 -5.43 6.89 -29.62
N VAL A 1014 -5.74 6.79 -30.92
CA VAL A 1014 -4.74 6.86 -32.01
C VAL A 1014 -5.20 7.69 -33.22
N VAL A 1015 -4.23 8.08 -34.04
CA VAL A 1015 -4.43 8.45 -35.46
C VAL A 1015 -3.67 7.46 -36.32
N THR A 1016 -4.30 6.94 -37.36
CA THR A 1016 -3.68 6.04 -38.34
C THR A 1016 -3.68 6.66 -39.74
N TRP A 1017 -2.70 6.31 -40.57
CA TRP A 1017 -2.64 6.68 -41.97
C TRP A 1017 -1.71 5.74 -42.77
N GLY A 1018 -1.70 5.87 -44.09
CA GLY A 1018 -1.06 4.93 -45.02
C GLY A 1018 -2.12 4.08 -45.73
N VAL A 1019 -1.79 2.85 -46.09
CA VAL A 1019 -2.72 1.96 -46.81
C VAL A 1019 -3.92 1.59 -45.90
N PRO A 1020 -5.17 1.95 -46.24
CA PRO A 1020 -6.31 1.77 -45.33
C PRO A 1020 -6.55 0.32 -44.90
N VAL A 1021 -6.57 -0.60 -45.87
CA VAL A 1021 -6.77 -2.04 -45.65
C VAL A 1021 -5.63 -2.71 -44.86
N SER A 1022 -4.49 -2.02 -44.70
CA SER A 1022 -3.30 -2.53 -44.01
C SER A 1022 -3.11 -1.90 -42.62
N GLY A 1023 -4.19 -1.36 -42.04
CA GLY A 1023 -4.18 -0.70 -40.72
C GLY A 1023 -4.13 0.83 -40.78
N GLY A 1024 -4.07 1.43 -41.97
CA GLY A 1024 -4.15 2.88 -42.16
C GLY A 1024 -5.49 3.50 -41.77
N ASP A 1025 -6.57 2.70 -41.75
CA ASP A 1025 -7.88 3.09 -41.22
C ASP A 1025 -8.27 2.22 -40.00
N SER A 1026 -8.48 2.87 -38.86
CA SER A 1026 -8.89 2.26 -37.59
C SER A 1026 -10.34 2.58 -37.19
N ALA A 1027 -11.15 3.18 -38.08
CA ALA A 1027 -12.49 3.66 -37.76
C ALA A 1027 -13.43 2.58 -37.20
N SER A 1028 -13.29 1.32 -37.64
CA SER A 1028 -14.09 0.18 -37.17
C SER A 1028 -13.84 -0.23 -35.71
N VAL A 1029 -12.73 0.20 -35.12
CA VAL A 1029 -12.31 -0.17 -33.76
C VAL A 1029 -12.05 1.03 -32.85
N ARG A 1030 -12.34 2.25 -33.32
CA ARG A 1030 -12.02 3.52 -32.66
C ARG A 1030 -12.47 3.56 -31.21
N ASP A 1031 -13.72 3.22 -30.91
CA ASP A 1031 -14.27 3.29 -29.56
C ASP A 1031 -13.50 2.40 -28.55
N ARG A 1032 -12.99 1.24 -28.99
CA ARG A 1032 -12.13 0.38 -28.15
C ARG A 1032 -10.74 0.96 -27.96
N LEU A 1033 -10.17 1.58 -29.00
CA LEU A 1033 -8.85 2.21 -28.93
C LEU A 1033 -8.87 3.48 -28.05
N ASP A 1034 -9.88 4.34 -28.21
CA ASP A 1034 -10.03 5.58 -27.44
C ASP A 1034 -10.31 5.30 -25.94
N ALA A 1035 -11.03 4.21 -25.63
CA ALA A 1035 -11.32 3.81 -24.24
C ALA A 1035 -10.20 2.98 -23.58
N GLY A 1036 -9.47 2.17 -24.35
CA GLY A 1036 -8.56 1.14 -23.83
C GLY A 1036 -7.07 1.39 -24.05
N LEU A 1037 -6.66 2.09 -25.13
CA LEU A 1037 -5.25 2.24 -25.51
C LEU A 1037 -4.68 3.57 -24.98
N HIS A 1038 -3.73 3.46 -24.04
CA HIS A 1038 -3.02 4.61 -23.46
C HIS A 1038 -1.51 4.40 -23.44
N TYR A 1039 -0.78 5.50 -23.64
CA TYR A 1039 0.68 5.57 -23.55
C TYR A 1039 1.21 5.44 -22.10
N LYS A 1040 0.46 5.97 -21.13
CA LYS A 1040 0.78 5.87 -19.69
C LYS A 1040 0.12 4.63 -19.06
N ALA A 1041 0.83 3.96 -18.16
CA ALA A 1041 0.34 2.79 -17.44
C ALA A 1041 -0.67 3.16 -16.34
N SER A 1042 -1.83 2.48 -16.32
CA SER A 1042 -2.78 2.55 -15.20
C SER A 1042 -2.19 1.92 -13.93
N ALA A 1043 -2.95 1.94 -12.81
CA ALA A 1043 -2.59 1.16 -11.64
C ALA A 1043 -2.70 -0.36 -11.90
N GLU A 1044 -3.67 -0.80 -12.71
CA GLU A 1044 -3.84 -2.21 -13.07
C GLU A 1044 -2.68 -2.72 -13.95
N VAL A 1045 -2.23 -1.91 -14.92
CA VAL A 1045 -1.05 -2.22 -15.76
C VAL A 1045 0.25 -2.32 -14.95
N ARG A 1046 0.25 -1.77 -13.72
CA ARG A 1046 1.35 -1.85 -12.72
C ARG A 1046 1.15 -2.94 -11.65
N GLY A 1047 0.06 -3.72 -11.69
CA GLY A 1047 -0.28 -4.72 -10.66
C GLY A 1047 -0.38 -6.18 -11.14
N ARG A 1048 0.00 -6.47 -12.38
CA ARG A 1048 0.02 -7.82 -13.00
C ARG A 1048 1.29 -8.59 -12.60
N LEU A 1049 1.67 -9.60 -13.40
CA LEU A 1049 3.00 -10.23 -13.36
C LEU A 1049 3.54 -10.25 -14.79
N TRP A 1050 4.64 -9.53 -15.02
CA TRP A 1050 5.32 -9.38 -16.33
C TRP A 1050 6.62 -10.19 -16.42
N ALA A 1051 7.05 -10.73 -15.27
CA ALA A 1051 8.31 -11.42 -15.07
C ALA A 1051 8.06 -12.82 -14.48
N LEU A 1052 7.87 -13.79 -15.38
CA LEU A 1052 8.65 -15.01 -15.26
C LEU A 1052 10.03 -14.65 -15.82
N THR A 1053 11.00 -14.39 -14.94
CA THR A 1053 12.35 -14.02 -15.36
C THR A 1053 13.07 -15.28 -15.84
N PRO A 1054 13.63 -15.33 -17.07
CA PRO A 1054 14.63 -16.35 -17.37
C PRO A 1054 15.83 -16.16 -16.44
N VAL A 1055 16.33 -17.27 -15.89
CA VAL A 1055 17.40 -17.32 -14.87
C VAL A 1055 18.75 -16.84 -15.41
#